data_AF-A0AAN5KQE5-F1
#
_entry.id   AF-A0AAN5KQE5-F1
#
_cell.length_a   1.000
_cell.length_b   1.000
_cell.length_c   1.000
_cell.angle_alpha   90.00
_cell.angle_beta   90.00
_cell.angle_gamma   90.00
#
_symmetry.space_group_name_H-M   'P 1'
#
loop_
_entity.id
_entity.type
_entity.pdbx_description
1 polymer ?
#
loop_
_entity_poly.entity_id
_entity_poly.type
_entity_poly.pdbx_seq_one_letter_code
_entity_poly.pdbx_strand_id
1 'polypeptide(L)'
;MPHASDENLASKPTDLVFILAIAGRIDAQSRILAQELDKSRIVYYAYAVLDSLSSSYSMFKYFFDLFASPNDNDAMHEFLNSPAGLITIAVESVFLVTFSFLACQFENEKEDSYKKFIASAWPYFRDVMKGLKNAYKGWRSAVVAFSLIGGVDAKFLILPVGVILGVFAAANRFWIRSMLEDRKTMMSANIALLMEIKKLISLSHEESLSYLKRIKYQTMPTRNFAFWAVAAGGLLDGLYLYVGVLGLAVLSPQLLTAMALICVFYTVACVITRVYEEYDFQLRLLITQTKCQLALITKELETHYARLLFLQEKHDLSKVDQEEFKRLKSLVHNLITQFDDKRKLLSQQSNRTYLSSALLGMKNGLYAYGALASVLFLVGSILVLVGISFPPALLVASIILGLVMVLGFTSHSLVTNYWHQKKQDTQKQRPYERLIEWKNSLNDELNKAELLEPEEFHALLNDGLSLDPSPQFFFQEWFEVFRSLFSGFGKGQKFVDFAGSSLQEMGEDGHYRDTPVMYVLSAFSALLFGVTLALRALAKGLGRTPLAQQAKLTDDSKETSVNPEITKEVIQKTEEQRESIQYAKCRTDSPGRADSLSLFGIFETKSKKNQSNYPTIPHSKSESALNQLIPSQSSTILGLA
;
A
#
# COMPACT_ATOMS: atom_id res chain seq x y z
N MET A 1 -55.68 -13.18 26.51
CA MET A 1 -54.86 -14.25 25.93
C MET A 1 -53.67 -13.59 25.23
N PRO A 2 -52.46 -13.68 25.77
CA PRO A 2 -51.29 -13.06 25.16
C PRO A 2 -50.73 -13.98 24.06
N HIS A 3 -50.45 -13.40 22.89
CA HIS A 3 -49.66 -14.01 21.83
C HIS A 3 -48.24 -14.26 22.37
N ALA A 4 -47.82 -15.52 22.38
CA ALA A 4 -46.44 -15.88 22.63
C ALA A 4 -45.59 -15.47 21.42
N SER A 5 -44.58 -14.63 21.68
CA SER A 5 -43.57 -14.19 20.72
C SER A 5 -42.56 -15.31 20.44
N ASP A 6 -42.36 -15.61 19.15
CA ASP A 6 -41.32 -16.48 18.59
C ASP A 6 -39.91 -15.88 18.75
N GLU A 7 -39.46 -15.69 19.99
CA GLU A 7 -38.07 -15.30 20.29
C GLU A 7 -37.34 -16.47 20.94
N ASN A 8 -37.09 -17.55 20.19
CA ASN A 8 -36.09 -18.58 20.52
C ASN A 8 -35.87 -19.53 19.33
N LEU A 9 -35.36 -19.00 18.22
CA LEU A 9 -34.74 -19.83 17.17
C LEU A 9 -33.24 -19.58 17.18
N ALA A 10 -32.56 -20.22 18.14
CA ALA A 10 -31.14 -20.49 18.00
C ALA A 10 -30.96 -21.26 16.68
N SER A 11 -30.18 -20.70 15.74
CA SER A 11 -29.97 -21.25 14.41
C SER A 11 -29.52 -22.72 14.50
N LYS A 12 -30.22 -23.62 13.80
CA LYS A 12 -29.88 -25.05 13.81
C LYS A 12 -28.49 -25.24 13.20
N PRO A 13 -27.68 -26.19 13.70
CA PRO A 13 -26.32 -26.43 13.20
C PRO A 13 -26.29 -26.76 11.69
N THR A 14 -27.37 -27.30 11.13
CA THR A 14 -27.54 -27.51 9.68
C THR A 14 -27.61 -26.21 8.88
N ASP A 15 -28.25 -25.17 9.42
CA ASP A 15 -28.39 -23.87 8.75
C ASP A 15 -27.04 -23.14 8.74
N LEU A 16 -26.27 -23.28 9.83
CA LEU A 16 -24.91 -22.73 9.91
C LEU A 16 -23.97 -23.41 8.90
N VAL A 17 -24.05 -24.74 8.76
CA VAL A 17 -23.27 -25.48 7.76
C VAL A 17 -23.66 -25.08 6.33
N PHE A 18 -24.95 -24.88 6.07
CA PHE A 18 -25.43 -24.41 4.77
C PHE A 18 -24.97 -22.99 4.45
N ILE A 19 -25.07 -22.05 5.41
CA ILE A 19 -24.56 -20.68 5.27
C ILE A 19 -23.05 -20.68 5.05
N LEU A 20 -22.30 -21.53 5.77
CA LEU A 20 -20.85 -21.66 5.61
C LEU A 20 -20.49 -22.23 4.22
N ALA A 21 -21.26 -23.19 3.72
CA ALA A 21 -21.07 -23.77 2.40
C ALA A 21 -21.37 -22.75 1.28
N ILE A 22 -22.42 -21.93 1.43
CA ILE A 22 -22.71 -20.82 0.52
C ILE A 22 -21.57 -19.79 0.56
N ALA A 23 -21.14 -19.38 1.76
CA ALA A 23 -20.05 -18.43 1.91
C ALA A 23 -18.74 -18.95 1.28
N GLY A 24 -18.44 -20.24 1.46
CA GLY A 24 -17.28 -20.89 0.83
C GLY A 24 -17.37 -20.94 -0.69
N ARG A 25 -18.56 -21.20 -1.26
CA ARG A 25 -18.78 -21.18 -2.71
C ARG A 25 -18.66 -19.77 -3.28
N ILE A 26 -19.20 -18.77 -2.58
CA ILE A 26 -19.09 -17.36 -2.97
C ILE A 26 -17.62 -16.93 -2.96
N ASP A 27 -16.83 -17.28 -1.93
CA ASP A 27 -15.40 -16.94 -1.88
C ASP A 27 -14.60 -17.61 -3.01
N ALA A 28 -14.92 -18.86 -3.34
CA ALA A 28 -14.28 -19.55 -4.47
C ALA A 28 -14.61 -18.87 -5.81
N GLN A 29 -15.89 -18.57 -6.06
CA GLN A 29 -16.32 -17.91 -7.29
C GLN A 29 -15.79 -16.47 -7.39
N SER A 30 -15.77 -15.73 -6.29
CA SER A 30 -15.25 -14.36 -6.26
C SER A 30 -13.75 -14.32 -6.55
N ARG A 31 -12.97 -15.33 -6.12
CA ARG A 31 -11.55 -15.46 -6.47
C ARG A 31 -11.33 -15.74 -7.95
N ILE A 32 -12.12 -16.64 -8.54
CA ILE A 32 -12.05 -16.93 -9.99
C ILE A 32 -12.34 -15.65 -10.78
N LEU A 33 -13.42 -14.96 -10.42
CA LEU A 33 -13.77 -13.68 -11.03
C LEU A 33 -12.64 -12.65 -10.83
N ALA A 34 -12.09 -12.54 -9.62
CA ALA A 34 -11.00 -11.59 -9.33
C ALA A 34 -9.76 -11.83 -10.23
N GLN A 35 -9.41 -13.09 -10.47
CA GLN A 35 -8.31 -13.47 -11.37
C GLN A 35 -8.60 -13.12 -12.82
N GLU A 36 -9.82 -13.38 -13.29
CA GLU A 36 -10.24 -13.04 -14.65
C GLU A 36 -10.25 -11.51 -14.88
N LEU A 37 -10.73 -10.75 -13.89
CA LEU A 37 -10.70 -9.29 -13.94
C LEU A 37 -9.28 -8.72 -13.89
N ASP A 38 -8.38 -9.31 -13.10
CA ASP A 38 -6.97 -8.89 -13.06
C ASP A 38 -6.27 -9.18 -14.39
N LYS A 39 -6.55 -10.33 -15.01
CA LYS A 39 -6.00 -10.75 -16.31
C LYS A 39 -6.51 -9.92 -17.47
N SER A 40 -7.82 -9.65 -17.53
CA SER A 40 -8.43 -8.87 -18.62
C SER A 40 -8.05 -7.39 -18.58
N ARG A 41 -7.73 -6.87 -17.39
CA ARG A 41 -7.33 -5.47 -17.13
C ARG A 41 -8.40 -4.41 -17.46
N ILE A 42 -9.54 -4.79 -18.05
CA ILE A 42 -10.66 -3.92 -18.43
C ILE A 42 -11.13 -3.05 -17.25
N VAL A 43 -11.26 -3.66 -16.08
CA VAL A 43 -11.69 -2.96 -14.87
C VAL A 43 -10.68 -1.90 -14.41
N TYR A 44 -9.38 -2.07 -14.67
CA TYR A 44 -8.37 -1.06 -14.35
C TYR A 44 -8.48 0.15 -15.28
N TYR A 45 -8.79 -0.04 -16.56
CA TYR A 45 -9.04 1.06 -17.51
C TYR A 45 -10.30 1.84 -17.14
N ALA A 46 -11.42 1.14 -16.87
CA ALA A 46 -12.66 1.78 -16.43
C ALA A 46 -12.45 2.57 -15.13
N TYR A 47 -11.73 1.97 -14.17
CA TYR A 47 -11.36 2.64 -12.93
C TYR A 47 -10.46 3.86 -13.17
N ALA A 48 -9.49 3.78 -14.09
CA ALA A 48 -8.58 4.87 -14.41
C ALA A 48 -9.33 6.10 -14.94
N VAL A 49 -10.36 5.90 -15.76
CA VAL A 49 -11.23 6.97 -16.26
C VAL A 49 -12.09 7.55 -15.13
N LEU A 50 -12.88 6.70 -14.45
CA LEU A 50 -13.84 7.16 -13.45
C LEU A 50 -13.16 7.80 -12.23
N ASP A 51 -12.07 7.23 -11.72
CA ASP A 51 -11.37 7.82 -10.58
C ASP A 51 -10.66 9.14 -10.94
N SER A 52 -10.20 9.31 -12.19
CA SER A 52 -9.68 10.60 -12.67
C SER A 52 -10.77 11.67 -12.74
N LEU A 53 -11.95 11.34 -13.27
CA LEU A 53 -13.09 12.26 -13.31
C LEU A 53 -13.50 12.71 -11.89
N SER A 54 -13.62 11.75 -10.97
CA SER A 54 -13.91 12.07 -9.56
C SER A 54 -12.78 12.87 -8.88
N SER A 55 -11.53 12.61 -9.26
CA SER A 55 -10.38 13.36 -8.75
C SER A 55 -10.37 14.79 -9.26
N SER A 56 -10.73 15.03 -10.53
CA SER A 56 -10.84 16.37 -11.10
C SER A 56 -11.84 17.22 -10.31
N TYR A 57 -13.09 16.75 -10.15
CA TYR A 57 -14.08 17.45 -9.30
C TYR A 57 -13.54 17.73 -7.89
N SER A 58 -12.93 16.72 -7.26
CA SER A 58 -12.44 16.85 -5.90
C SER A 58 -11.31 17.88 -5.76
N MET A 59 -10.45 17.98 -6.78
CA MET A 59 -9.35 18.93 -6.82
C MET A 59 -9.86 20.32 -7.14
N PHE A 60 -10.76 20.45 -8.10
CA PHE A 60 -11.44 21.70 -8.40
C PHE A 60 -12.12 22.29 -7.16
N LYS A 61 -12.90 21.48 -6.43
CA LYS A 61 -13.52 21.90 -5.15
C LYS A 61 -12.48 22.32 -4.12
N TYR A 62 -11.36 21.60 -4.03
CA TYR A 62 -10.26 21.96 -3.12
C TYR A 62 -9.63 23.30 -3.49
N PHE A 63 -9.40 23.57 -4.78
CA PHE A 63 -8.90 24.87 -5.24
C PHE A 63 -9.89 25.99 -4.92
N PHE A 64 -11.19 25.77 -5.15
CA PHE A 64 -12.22 26.74 -4.80
C PHE A 64 -12.28 27.00 -3.28
N ASP A 65 -12.23 25.95 -2.45
CA ASP A 65 -12.19 26.06 -0.98
C ASP A 65 -10.97 26.86 -0.46
N LEU A 66 -9.87 26.93 -1.23
CA LEU A 66 -8.66 27.67 -0.87
C LEU A 66 -8.67 29.13 -1.31
N PHE A 67 -9.19 29.39 -2.51
CA PHE A 67 -9.04 30.69 -3.19
C PHE A 67 -10.33 31.51 -3.22
N ALA A 68 -11.49 30.89 -3.02
CA ALA A 68 -12.78 31.56 -2.92
C ALA A 68 -13.29 31.57 -1.47
N SER A 69 -14.34 32.37 -1.20
CA SER A 69 -14.97 32.41 0.13
C SER A 69 -15.48 31.00 0.50
N PRO A 70 -15.11 30.43 1.66
CA PRO A 70 -15.21 28.99 1.98
C PRO A 70 -16.62 28.38 2.08
N ASN A 71 -17.68 29.08 1.64
CA ASN A 71 -19.08 28.66 1.69
C ASN A 71 -19.93 29.11 0.48
N ASP A 72 -19.34 29.69 -0.57
CA ASP A 72 -20.11 30.17 -1.72
C ASP A 72 -20.21 29.09 -2.82
N ASN A 73 -21.11 28.13 -2.61
CA ASN A 73 -21.41 27.10 -3.62
C ASN A 73 -22.00 27.72 -4.89
N ASP A 74 -22.66 28.87 -4.77
CA ASP A 74 -23.29 29.59 -5.88
C ASP A 74 -22.22 30.26 -6.74
N ALA A 75 -21.17 30.86 -6.15
CA ALA A 75 -20.01 31.35 -6.90
C ALA A 75 -19.25 30.23 -7.64
N MET A 76 -19.19 29.02 -7.05
CA MET A 76 -18.64 27.87 -7.75
C MET A 76 -19.53 27.51 -8.95
N HIS A 77 -20.85 27.45 -8.76
CA HIS A 77 -21.81 27.17 -9.82
C HIS A 77 -21.75 28.21 -10.97
N GLU A 78 -21.69 29.50 -10.64
CA GLU A 78 -21.54 30.58 -11.63
C GLU A 78 -20.24 30.45 -12.43
N PHE A 79 -19.12 30.14 -11.76
CA PHE A 79 -17.86 29.91 -12.45
C PHE A 79 -17.93 28.69 -13.37
N LEU A 80 -18.53 27.58 -12.91
CA LEU A 80 -18.70 26.35 -13.70
C LEU A 80 -19.49 26.60 -14.99
N ASN A 81 -20.47 27.51 -14.95
CA ASN A 81 -21.28 27.88 -16.10
C ASN A 81 -20.68 29.00 -16.96
N SER A 82 -19.56 29.59 -16.54
CA SER A 82 -18.83 30.58 -17.34
C SER A 82 -18.03 29.92 -18.47
N PRO A 83 -17.80 30.60 -19.61
CA PRO A 83 -16.96 30.07 -20.69
C PRO A 83 -15.55 29.69 -20.23
N ALA A 84 -14.97 30.48 -19.33
CA ALA A 84 -13.65 30.22 -18.77
C ALA A 84 -13.64 28.94 -17.91
N GLY A 85 -14.61 28.79 -17.01
CA GLY A 85 -14.73 27.60 -16.15
C GLY A 85 -14.97 26.32 -16.93
N LEU A 86 -15.84 26.34 -17.94
CA LEU A 86 -16.08 25.20 -18.82
C LEU A 86 -14.81 24.74 -19.54
N ILE A 87 -14.04 25.68 -20.11
CA ILE A 87 -12.78 25.36 -20.79
C ILE A 87 -11.76 24.80 -19.79
N THR A 88 -11.59 25.43 -18.62
CA THR A 88 -10.64 24.98 -17.60
C THR A 88 -10.93 23.54 -17.18
N ILE A 89 -12.18 23.20 -16.91
CA ILE A 89 -12.58 21.88 -16.43
C ILE A 89 -12.51 20.83 -17.53
N ALA A 90 -12.91 21.18 -18.75
CA ALA A 90 -12.79 20.27 -19.89
C ALA A 90 -11.32 19.89 -20.13
N VAL A 91 -10.42 20.89 -20.15
CA VAL A 91 -8.98 20.66 -20.35
C VAL A 91 -8.38 19.85 -19.20
N GLU A 92 -8.69 20.20 -17.94
CA GLU A 92 -8.21 19.48 -16.77
C GLU A 92 -8.70 18.03 -16.76
N SER A 93 -10.00 17.81 -16.97
CA SER A 93 -10.61 16.48 -16.97
C SER A 93 -10.04 15.60 -18.08
N VAL A 94 -9.92 16.13 -19.31
CA VAL A 94 -9.34 15.41 -20.44
C VAL A 94 -7.88 15.07 -20.16
N PHE A 95 -7.11 16.00 -19.61
CA PHE A 95 -5.72 15.75 -19.23
C PHE A 95 -5.61 14.62 -18.19
N LEU A 96 -6.37 14.69 -17.09
CA LEU A 96 -6.32 13.71 -16.00
C LEU A 96 -6.81 12.33 -16.44
N VAL A 97 -7.86 12.26 -17.26
CA VAL A 97 -8.37 11.00 -17.81
C VAL A 97 -7.36 10.40 -18.77
N THR A 98 -6.86 11.18 -19.72
CA THR A 98 -5.88 10.71 -20.72
C THR A 98 -4.61 10.23 -20.05
N PHE A 99 -4.06 11.02 -19.11
CA PHE A 99 -2.82 10.68 -18.43
C PHE A 99 -2.96 9.43 -17.54
N SER A 100 -4.08 9.28 -16.82
CA SER A 100 -4.38 8.08 -16.04
C SER A 100 -4.58 6.84 -16.90
N PHE A 101 -5.30 6.98 -18.02
CA PHE A 101 -5.55 5.90 -18.95
C PHE A 101 -4.25 5.41 -19.59
N LEU A 102 -3.42 6.33 -20.09
CA LEU A 102 -2.10 6.01 -20.65
C LEU A 102 -1.18 5.39 -19.59
N ALA A 103 -1.19 5.89 -18.36
CA ALA A 103 -0.41 5.28 -17.28
C ALA A 103 -0.84 3.84 -16.97
N CYS A 104 -2.14 3.55 -17.06
CA CYS A 104 -2.68 2.19 -16.90
C CYS A 104 -2.27 1.29 -18.08
N GLN A 105 -2.31 1.81 -19.30
CA GLN A 105 -1.90 1.10 -20.52
C GLN A 105 -0.42 0.71 -20.47
N PHE A 106 0.42 1.60 -19.96
CA PHE A 106 1.88 1.44 -19.95
C PHE A 106 2.44 0.82 -18.66
N GLU A 107 1.61 0.31 -17.73
CA GLU A 107 2.07 -0.20 -16.41
C GLU A 107 3.16 -1.29 -16.52
N ASN A 108 3.16 -2.07 -17.61
CA ASN A 108 4.11 -3.17 -17.83
C ASN A 108 5.20 -2.84 -18.88
N GLU A 109 5.27 -1.60 -19.36
CA GLU A 109 6.22 -1.19 -20.38
C GLU A 109 7.64 -1.11 -19.82
N LYS A 110 8.61 -1.74 -20.51
CA LYS A 110 10.01 -1.81 -20.05
C LYS A 110 11.00 -1.09 -20.97
N GLU A 111 10.67 -0.97 -22.26
CA GLU A 111 11.61 -0.51 -23.28
C GLU A 111 11.58 1.01 -23.45
N ASP A 112 10.39 1.58 -23.62
CA ASP A 112 10.22 3.01 -23.89
C ASP A 112 10.26 3.84 -22.60
N SER A 113 11.26 4.72 -22.52
CA SER A 113 11.47 5.61 -21.37
C SER A 113 10.31 6.57 -21.13
N TYR A 114 9.65 7.07 -22.19
CA TYR A 114 8.55 8.02 -22.05
C TYR A 114 7.28 7.34 -21.52
N LYS A 115 6.92 6.19 -22.08
CA LYS A 115 5.78 5.38 -21.61
C LYS A 115 5.99 4.92 -20.17
N LYS A 116 7.21 4.47 -19.84
CA LYS A 116 7.61 4.10 -18.47
C LYS A 116 7.51 5.29 -17.51
N PHE A 117 7.90 6.49 -17.95
CA PHE A 117 7.73 7.70 -17.15
C PHE A 117 6.25 7.97 -16.85
N ILE A 118 5.37 7.91 -17.87
CA ILE A 118 3.93 8.14 -17.68
C ILE A 118 3.33 7.12 -16.69
N ALA A 119 3.62 5.83 -16.89
CA ALA A 119 3.20 4.74 -16.00
C ALA A 119 3.67 4.94 -14.56
N SER A 120 4.92 5.39 -14.40
CA SER A 120 5.53 5.61 -13.09
C SER A 120 5.01 6.88 -12.42
N ALA A 121 4.74 7.97 -13.17
CA ALA A 121 4.45 9.28 -12.62
C ALA A 121 3.00 9.45 -12.13
N TRP A 122 2.01 8.93 -12.85
CA TRP A 122 0.59 9.10 -12.49
C TRP A 122 0.28 8.70 -11.05
N PRO A 123 0.77 7.55 -10.56
CA PRO A 123 0.42 7.15 -9.21
C PRO A 123 1.02 8.07 -8.12
N TYR A 124 2.18 8.69 -8.34
CA TYR A 124 2.72 9.74 -7.45
C TYR A 124 1.86 11.01 -7.51
N PHE A 125 1.53 11.47 -8.71
CA PHE A 125 0.69 12.66 -8.91
C PHE A 125 -0.67 12.50 -8.21
N ARG A 126 -1.29 11.32 -8.36
CA ARG A 126 -2.53 10.96 -7.69
C ARG A 126 -2.43 10.99 -6.17
N ASP A 127 -1.34 10.48 -5.60
CA ASP A 127 -1.15 10.46 -4.15
C ASP A 127 -0.89 11.86 -3.57
N VAL A 128 -0.19 12.73 -4.33
CA VAL A 128 0.00 14.16 -4.02
C VAL A 128 -1.35 14.90 -3.98
N MET A 129 -2.17 14.78 -5.03
CA MET A 129 -3.51 15.37 -5.07
C MET A 129 -4.37 14.93 -3.88
N LYS A 130 -4.34 13.64 -3.56
CA LYS A 130 -5.05 13.12 -2.39
C LYS A 130 -4.48 13.65 -1.08
N GLY A 131 -3.15 13.84 -0.99
CA GLY A 131 -2.47 14.32 0.21
C GLY A 131 -2.93 15.72 0.57
N LEU A 132 -2.87 16.63 -0.40
CA LEU A 132 -3.34 18.01 -0.31
C LEU A 132 -4.79 18.06 0.20
N LYS A 133 -5.71 17.43 -0.54
CA LYS A 133 -7.15 17.56 -0.24
C LYS A 133 -7.57 16.88 1.07
N ASN A 134 -7.04 15.69 1.37
CA ASN A 134 -7.49 14.93 2.55
C ASN A 134 -7.00 15.59 3.83
N ALA A 135 -5.75 16.04 3.87
CA ALA A 135 -5.20 16.70 5.05
C ALA A 135 -5.93 18.02 5.33
N TYR A 136 -6.19 18.82 4.29
CA TYR A 136 -7.00 20.04 4.43
C TYR A 136 -8.41 19.75 4.97
N LYS A 137 -9.13 18.78 4.39
CA LYS A 137 -10.48 18.40 4.85
C LYS A 137 -10.49 17.83 6.27
N GLY A 138 -9.51 17.00 6.61
CA GLY A 138 -9.35 16.45 7.95
C GLY A 138 -9.09 17.55 8.98
N TRP A 139 -8.19 18.49 8.66
CA TRP A 139 -7.92 19.65 9.51
C TRP A 139 -9.14 20.56 9.66
N ARG A 140 -9.83 20.91 8.56
CA ARG A 140 -11.08 21.69 8.60
C ARG A 140 -12.10 21.05 9.54
N SER A 141 -12.30 19.75 9.43
CA SER A 141 -13.24 19.00 10.27
C SER A 141 -12.84 19.01 11.75
N ALA A 142 -11.54 18.85 12.03
CA ALA A 142 -11.02 18.90 13.39
C ALA A 142 -11.18 20.28 14.05
N VAL A 143 -10.88 21.35 13.30
CA VAL A 143 -11.05 22.73 13.80
C VAL A 143 -12.51 23.06 14.06
N VAL A 144 -13.43 22.64 13.17
CA VAL A 144 -14.87 22.85 13.36
C VAL A 144 -15.37 22.09 14.60
N ALA A 145 -14.96 20.83 14.78
CA ALA A 145 -15.31 20.07 15.98
C ALA A 145 -14.75 20.73 17.25
N PHE A 146 -13.50 21.19 17.21
CA PHE A 146 -12.86 21.88 18.33
C PHE A 146 -13.57 23.20 18.68
N SER A 147 -13.94 24.02 17.68
CA SER A 147 -14.63 25.28 17.92
C SER A 147 -16.02 25.07 18.55
N LEU A 148 -16.71 23.99 18.16
CA LEU A 148 -18.02 23.64 18.70
C LEU A 148 -17.94 23.11 20.15
N ILE A 149 -16.85 22.42 20.51
CA ILE A 149 -16.65 21.88 21.86
C ILE A 149 -16.12 22.94 22.83
N GLY A 150 -15.09 23.68 22.41
CA GLY A 150 -14.36 24.62 23.27
C GLY A 150 -14.95 26.03 23.31
N GLY A 151 -15.93 26.35 22.45
CA GLY A 151 -16.50 27.69 22.34
C GLY A 151 -15.55 28.76 21.80
N VAL A 152 -14.32 28.38 21.43
CA VAL A 152 -13.30 29.29 20.85
C VAL A 152 -13.38 29.22 19.33
N ASP A 153 -13.58 30.36 18.66
CA ASP A 153 -13.60 30.42 17.21
C ASP A 153 -12.18 30.30 16.63
N ALA A 154 -11.79 29.07 16.29
CA ALA A 154 -10.50 28.75 15.68
C ALA A 154 -10.57 28.68 14.14
N LYS A 155 -11.68 29.08 13.50
CA LYS A 155 -11.87 28.93 12.04
C LYS A 155 -10.81 29.62 11.20
N PHE A 156 -10.20 30.70 11.72
CA PHE A 156 -9.09 31.39 11.07
C PHE A 156 -7.85 30.50 10.87
N LEU A 157 -7.70 29.39 11.61
CA LEU A 157 -6.61 28.43 11.46
C LEU A 157 -6.86 27.40 10.34
N ILE A 158 -8.07 27.31 9.79
CA ILE A 158 -8.43 26.29 8.78
C ILE A 158 -7.54 26.44 7.55
N LEU A 159 -7.42 27.67 7.02
CA LEU A 159 -6.66 27.93 5.80
C LEU A 159 -5.13 27.80 6.00
N PRO A 160 -4.47 28.56 6.89
CA PRO A 160 -3.01 28.55 6.96
C PRO A 160 -2.46 27.19 7.40
N VAL A 161 -3.04 26.57 8.42
CA VAL A 161 -2.58 25.26 8.91
C VAL A 161 -3.01 24.14 7.97
N GLY A 162 -4.22 24.22 7.39
CA GLY A 162 -4.70 23.22 6.42
C GLY A 162 -3.83 23.12 5.18
N VAL A 163 -3.34 24.26 4.66
CA VAL A 163 -2.42 24.29 3.51
C VAL A 163 -1.05 23.70 3.89
N ILE A 164 -0.47 24.10 5.03
CA ILE A 164 0.82 23.58 5.49
C ILE A 164 0.75 22.05 5.67
N LEU A 165 -0.31 21.56 6.34
CA LEU A 165 -0.55 20.13 6.51
C LEU A 165 -0.79 19.42 5.16
N GLY A 166 -1.46 20.07 4.21
CA GLY A 166 -1.67 19.58 2.86
C GLY A 166 -0.35 19.36 2.09
N VAL A 167 0.55 20.35 2.10
CA VAL A 167 1.87 20.26 1.48
C VAL A 167 2.71 19.18 2.14
N PHE A 168 2.71 19.14 3.48
CA PHE A 168 3.40 18.10 4.23
C PHE A 168 2.87 16.69 3.91
N ALA A 169 1.54 16.53 3.84
CA ALA A 169 0.91 15.26 3.48
C ALA A 169 1.29 14.78 2.06
N ALA A 170 1.35 15.72 1.11
CA ALA A 170 1.76 15.43 -0.26
C ALA A 170 3.22 14.97 -0.33
N ALA A 171 4.14 15.68 0.32
CA ALA A 171 5.55 15.32 0.37
C ALA A 171 5.75 13.95 1.06
N ASN A 172 5.05 13.72 2.17
CA ASN A 172 5.10 12.46 2.90
C ASN A 172 4.60 11.28 2.03
N ARG A 173 3.49 11.46 1.29
CA ARG A 173 2.96 10.43 0.39
C ARG A 173 3.87 10.12 -0.79
N PHE A 174 4.48 11.16 -1.36
CA PHE A 174 5.47 10.99 -2.42
C PHE A 174 6.64 10.14 -1.93
N TRP A 175 7.20 10.47 -0.77
CA TRP A 175 8.32 9.74 -0.19
C TRP A 175 7.95 8.29 0.20
N ILE A 176 6.82 8.09 0.89
CA ILE A 176 6.34 6.75 1.26
C ILE A 176 6.21 5.89 0.00
N ARG A 177 5.64 6.43 -1.08
CA ARG A 177 5.49 5.69 -2.32
C ARG A 177 6.82 5.26 -2.91
N SER A 178 7.79 6.18 -3.01
CA SER A 178 9.14 5.87 -3.50
C SER A 178 9.77 4.75 -2.68
N MET A 179 9.72 4.89 -1.36
CA MET A 179 10.28 3.92 -0.42
C MET A 179 9.61 2.53 -0.55
N LEU A 180 8.28 2.48 -0.74
CA LEU A 180 7.55 1.23 -0.94
C LEU A 180 7.90 0.56 -2.27
N GLU A 181 8.04 1.32 -3.36
CA GLU A 181 8.48 0.79 -4.65
C GLU A 181 9.91 0.26 -4.58
N ASP A 182 10.84 1.01 -3.99
CA ASP A 182 12.22 0.54 -3.75
C ASP A 182 12.21 -0.79 -2.99
N ARG A 183 11.42 -0.89 -1.92
CA ARG A 183 11.30 -2.14 -1.15
C ARG A 183 10.74 -3.29 -1.99
N LYS A 184 9.72 -3.05 -2.82
CA LYS A 184 9.18 -4.07 -3.73
C LYS A 184 10.24 -4.54 -4.73
N THR A 185 11.03 -3.64 -5.30
CA THR A 185 12.11 -4.03 -6.21
C THR A 185 13.16 -4.91 -5.52
N MET A 186 13.52 -4.59 -4.27
CA MET A 186 14.40 -5.43 -3.45
C MET A 186 13.80 -6.80 -3.17
N MET A 187 12.50 -6.88 -2.83
CA MET A 187 11.81 -8.15 -2.63
C MET A 187 11.80 -8.99 -3.92
N SER A 188 11.45 -8.40 -5.06
CA SER A 188 11.44 -9.10 -6.35
C SER A 188 12.83 -9.59 -6.75
N ALA A 189 13.87 -8.79 -6.51
CA ALA A 189 15.25 -9.20 -6.75
C ALA A 189 15.66 -10.39 -5.86
N ASN A 190 15.28 -10.38 -4.58
CA ASN A 190 15.55 -11.50 -3.67
C ASN A 190 14.77 -12.76 -4.07
N ILE A 191 13.52 -12.63 -4.52
CA ILE A 191 12.73 -13.76 -5.03
C ILE A 191 13.37 -14.35 -6.29
N ALA A 192 13.82 -13.51 -7.22
CA ALA A 192 14.54 -13.97 -8.41
C ALA A 192 15.84 -14.71 -8.04
N LEU A 193 16.60 -14.15 -7.09
CA LEU A 193 17.82 -14.78 -6.57
C LEU A 193 17.54 -16.13 -5.91
N LEU A 194 16.44 -16.23 -5.14
CA LEU A 194 16.02 -17.49 -4.53
C LEU A 194 15.74 -18.57 -5.58
N MET A 195 15.06 -18.20 -6.67
CA MET A 195 14.78 -19.13 -7.77
C MET A 195 16.06 -19.54 -8.52
N GLU A 196 17.05 -18.64 -8.62
CA GLU A 196 18.38 -18.95 -9.17
C GLU A 196 19.12 -19.95 -8.27
N ILE A 197 19.16 -19.71 -6.96
CA ILE A 197 19.82 -20.59 -5.97
C ILE A 197 19.19 -22.00 -5.99
N LYS A 198 17.86 -22.09 -6.07
CA LYS A 198 17.15 -23.37 -6.14
C LYS A 198 17.55 -24.23 -7.34
N LYS A 199 17.88 -23.60 -8.47
CA LYS A 199 18.27 -24.30 -9.71
C LYS A 199 19.71 -24.81 -9.69
N LEU A 200 20.51 -24.44 -8.69
CA LEU A 200 21.88 -24.89 -8.58
C LEU A 200 21.94 -26.37 -8.20
N ILE A 201 22.80 -27.12 -8.88
CA ILE A 201 23.06 -28.54 -8.62
C ILE A 201 23.99 -28.69 -7.42
N SER A 202 25.04 -27.87 -7.37
CA SER A 202 26.02 -27.82 -6.29
C SER A 202 26.46 -26.38 -6.03
N LEU A 203 26.95 -26.09 -4.83
CA LEU A 203 27.42 -24.76 -4.46
C LEU A 203 28.72 -24.85 -3.66
N SER A 204 29.77 -24.18 -4.14
CA SER A 204 31.00 -23.99 -3.38
C SER A 204 30.88 -22.83 -2.38
N HIS A 205 31.74 -22.82 -1.36
CA HIS A 205 31.72 -21.78 -0.33
C HIS A 205 32.02 -20.36 -0.88
N GLU A 206 32.91 -20.25 -1.87
CA GLU A 206 33.23 -18.96 -2.50
C GLU A 206 32.06 -18.41 -3.32
N GLU A 207 31.36 -19.28 -4.05
CA GLU A 207 30.14 -18.93 -4.77
C GLU A 207 29.04 -18.51 -3.79
N SER A 208 28.88 -19.23 -2.68
CA SER A 208 27.92 -18.88 -1.62
C SER A 208 28.16 -17.47 -1.07
N LEU A 209 29.41 -17.08 -0.82
CA LEU A 209 29.76 -15.71 -0.41
C LEU A 209 29.41 -14.68 -1.49
N SER A 210 29.55 -15.02 -2.77
CA SER A 210 29.12 -14.17 -3.88
C SER A 210 27.60 -13.98 -3.89
N TYR A 211 26.84 -15.06 -3.73
CA TYR A 211 25.37 -15.01 -3.65
C TYR A 211 24.88 -14.22 -2.42
N LEU A 212 25.52 -14.36 -1.26
CA LEU A 212 25.19 -13.60 -0.05
C LEU A 212 25.31 -12.08 -0.27
N LYS A 213 26.32 -11.64 -1.02
CA LYS A 213 26.51 -10.21 -1.38
C LYS A 213 25.46 -9.68 -2.34
N ARG A 214 24.82 -10.56 -3.12
CA ARG A 214 23.75 -10.19 -4.09
C ARG A 214 22.39 -9.98 -3.42
N ILE A 215 22.19 -10.48 -2.20
CA ILE A 215 20.94 -10.27 -1.43
C ILE A 215 20.73 -8.77 -1.20
N LYS A 216 19.52 -8.28 -1.51
CA LYS A 216 19.15 -6.88 -1.35
C LYS A 216 18.63 -6.59 0.06
N TYR A 217 19.18 -5.54 0.65
CA TYR A 217 18.85 -5.05 1.98
C TYR A 217 18.38 -3.59 1.94
N GLN A 218 17.49 -3.25 2.87
CA GLN A 218 17.09 -1.87 3.10
C GLN A 218 17.92 -1.29 4.25
N THR A 219 18.34 -0.04 4.11
CA THR A 219 19.16 0.65 5.12
C THR A 219 18.35 0.95 6.39
N MET A 220 19.01 0.89 7.55
CA MET A 220 18.36 1.15 8.85
C MET A 220 17.77 2.56 8.97
N PRO A 221 18.42 3.65 8.48
CA PRO A 221 17.83 4.98 8.52
C PRO A 221 16.50 5.07 7.77
N THR A 222 16.43 4.49 6.57
CA THR A 222 15.20 4.47 5.77
C THR A 222 14.09 3.70 6.46
N ARG A 223 14.42 2.57 7.11
CA ARG A 223 13.46 1.78 7.90
C ARG A 223 12.90 2.55 9.09
N ASN A 224 13.75 3.29 9.81
CA ASN A 224 13.35 4.07 10.97
C ASN A 224 12.50 5.29 10.55
N PHE A 225 12.92 5.98 9.49
CA PHE A 225 12.16 7.12 8.95
C PHE A 225 10.79 6.69 8.40
N ALA A 226 10.69 5.47 7.84
CA ALA A 226 9.42 4.92 7.38
C ALA A 226 8.36 4.85 8.48
N PHE A 227 8.72 4.49 9.72
CA PHE A 227 7.77 4.46 10.83
C PHE A 227 7.19 5.84 11.16
N TRP A 228 8.03 6.87 11.17
CA TRP A 228 7.58 8.25 11.38
C TRP A 228 6.69 8.75 10.24
N ALA A 229 7.09 8.48 9.00
CA ALA A 229 6.34 8.85 7.81
C ALA A 229 4.92 8.23 7.81
N VAL A 230 4.80 6.92 8.07
CA VAL A 230 3.49 6.25 8.11
C VAL A 230 2.66 6.66 9.33
N ALA A 231 3.28 6.95 10.47
CA ALA A 231 2.58 7.47 11.65
C ALA A 231 1.96 8.85 11.36
N ALA A 232 2.73 9.75 10.75
CA ALA A 232 2.25 11.06 10.33
C ALA A 232 1.14 10.95 9.27
N GLY A 233 1.29 10.04 8.31
CA GLY A 233 0.24 9.73 7.33
C GLY A 233 -1.04 9.21 7.98
N GLY A 234 -0.91 8.30 8.95
CA GLY A 234 -2.02 7.72 9.71
C GLY A 234 -2.79 8.75 10.54
N LEU A 235 -2.10 9.75 11.08
CA LEU A 235 -2.73 10.85 11.82
C LEU A 235 -3.60 11.70 10.88
N LEU A 236 -3.05 12.13 9.74
CA LEU A 236 -3.76 12.98 8.78
C LEU A 236 -4.96 12.27 8.15
N ASP A 237 -4.79 11.00 7.75
CA ASP A 237 -5.89 10.19 7.23
C ASP A 237 -6.92 9.85 8.31
N GLY A 238 -6.47 9.66 9.56
CA GLY A 238 -7.35 9.41 10.70
C GLY A 238 -8.24 10.61 11.03
N LEU A 239 -7.72 11.84 10.96
CA LEU A 239 -8.52 13.05 11.11
C LEU A 239 -9.58 13.16 10.01
N TYR A 240 -9.19 12.92 8.76
CA TYR A 240 -10.13 12.94 7.64
C TYR A 240 -11.25 11.90 7.78
N LEU A 241 -10.90 10.65 8.10
CA LEU A 241 -11.84 9.54 8.04
C LEU A 241 -12.71 9.40 9.29
N TYR A 242 -12.18 9.65 10.48
CA TYR A 242 -12.90 9.41 11.74
C TYR A 242 -13.47 10.68 12.36
N VAL A 243 -12.74 11.80 12.31
CA VAL A 243 -13.25 13.07 12.82
C VAL A 243 -14.23 13.71 11.82
N GLY A 244 -14.00 13.53 10.51
CA GLY A 244 -14.91 14.02 9.47
C GLY A 244 -16.35 13.52 9.58
N VAL A 245 -16.57 12.33 10.15
CA VAL A 245 -17.91 11.75 10.36
C VAL A 245 -18.75 12.55 11.35
N LEU A 246 -18.13 13.26 12.30
CA LEU A 246 -18.83 14.12 13.25
C LEU A 246 -19.55 15.30 12.57
N GLY A 247 -19.11 15.68 11.37
CA GLY A 247 -19.74 16.74 10.59
C GLY A 247 -21.06 16.33 9.92
N LEU A 248 -21.47 15.06 9.99
CA LEU A 248 -22.70 14.59 9.34
C LEU A 248 -23.97 15.01 10.06
N ALA A 249 -23.94 15.16 11.39
CA ALA A 249 -25.12 15.49 12.18
C ALA A 249 -24.82 16.60 13.19
N VAL A 250 -25.84 17.38 13.52
CA VAL A 250 -25.77 18.34 14.63
C VAL A 250 -25.96 17.56 15.92
N LEU A 251 -24.97 17.63 16.81
CA LEU A 251 -24.96 16.96 18.11
C LEU A 251 -25.06 17.99 19.23
N SER A 252 -25.70 17.60 20.34
CA SER A 252 -25.59 18.40 21.57
C SER A 252 -24.12 18.44 22.03
N PRO A 253 -23.67 19.49 22.73
CA PRO A 253 -22.27 19.60 23.14
C PRO A 253 -21.78 18.39 23.93
N GLN A 254 -22.58 17.84 24.85
CA GLN A 254 -22.17 16.66 25.63
C GLN A 254 -21.97 15.42 24.76
N LEU A 255 -22.88 15.22 23.80
CA LEU A 255 -22.83 14.08 22.88
C LEU A 255 -21.70 14.23 21.88
N LEU A 256 -21.46 15.46 21.39
CA LEU A 256 -20.33 15.78 20.51
C LEU A 256 -18.99 15.47 21.20
N THR A 257 -18.83 15.87 22.48
CA THR A 257 -17.62 15.55 23.26
C THR A 257 -17.43 14.04 23.40
N ALA A 258 -18.49 13.30 23.77
CA ALA A 258 -18.42 11.85 23.91
C ALA A 258 -18.02 11.15 22.59
N MET A 259 -18.63 11.55 21.48
CA MET A 259 -18.31 10.99 20.17
C MET A 259 -16.92 11.40 19.68
N ALA A 260 -16.48 12.63 19.96
CA ALA A 260 -15.14 13.10 19.64
C ALA A 260 -14.05 12.29 20.36
N LEU A 261 -14.25 11.91 21.63
CA LEU A 261 -13.33 11.04 22.37
C LEU A 261 -13.19 9.66 21.71
N ILE A 262 -14.29 9.08 21.23
CA ILE A 262 -14.25 7.80 20.50
C ILE A 262 -13.54 7.98 19.15
N CYS A 263 -13.77 9.09 18.43
CA CYS A 263 -13.06 9.37 17.19
C CYS A 263 -11.55 9.57 17.41
N VAL A 264 -11.12 10.19 18.51
CA VAL A 264 -9.70 10.26 18.90
C VAL A 264 -9.13 8.86 19.10
N PHE A 265 -9.85 7.96 19.78
CA PHE A 265 -9.45 6.57 19.89
C PHE A 265 -9.24 5.91 18.51
N TYR A 266 -10.16 6.11 17.56
CA TYR A 266 -9.98 5.59 16.19
C TYR A 266 -8.79 6.21 15.46
N THR A 267 -8.55 7.51 15.61
CA THR A 267 -7.38 8.17 15.04
C THR A 267 -6.08 7.58 15.60
N VAL A 268 -6.00 7.35 16.92
CA VAL A 268 -4.83 6.72 17.56
C VAL A 268 -4.67 5.27 17.11
N ALA A 269 -5.74 4.49 17.08
CA ALA A 269 -5.73 3.12 16.57
C ALA A 269 -5.29 3.06 15.10
N CYS A 270 -5.69 4.04 14.27
CA CYS A 270 -5.22 4.19 12.89
C CYS A 270 -3.72 4.41 12.80
N VAL A 271 -3.16 5.31 13.61
CA VAL A 271 -1.71 5.54 13.67
C VAL A 271 -0.97 4.26 14.05
N ILE A 272 -1.42 3.59 15.12
CA ILE A 272 -0.82 2.35 15.61
C ILE A 272 -0.86 1.25 14.53
N THR A 273 -2.01 1.08 13.87
CA THR A 273 -2.16 0.06 12.83
C THR A 273 -1.36 0.39 11.56
N ARG A 274 -1.17 1.66 11.20
CA ARG A 274 -0.27 2.06 10.10
C ARG A 274 1.20 1.77 10.39
N VAL A 275 1.65 2.01 11.63
CA VAL A 275 2.99 1.63 12.09
C VAL A 275 3.15 0.11 12.05
N TYR A 276 2.12 -0.63 12.46
CA TYR A 276 2.12 -2.10 12.37
C TYR A 276 2.15 -2.60 10.92
N GLU A 277 1.41 -1.98 9.99
CA GLU A 277 1.46 -2.33 8.56
C GLU A 277 2.85 -2.14 7.96
N GLU A 278 3.54 -1.06 8.33
CA GLU A 278 4.92 -0.83 7.92
C GLU A 278 5.89 -1.84 8.54
N TYR A 279 5.68 -2.20 9.81
CA TYR A 279 6.43 -3.28 10.46
C TYR A 279 6.25 -4.61 9.71
N ASP A 280 5.00 -5.01 9.43
CA ASP A 280 4.69 -6.24 8.68
C ASP A 280 5.33 -6.20 7.28
N PHE A 281 5.30 -5.05 6.61
CA PHE A 281 5.89 -4.92 5.27
C PHE A 281 7.42 -4.98 5.27
N GLN A 282 8.08 -4.40 6.28
CA GLN A 282 9.51 -4.60 6.50
C GLN A 282 9.84 -6.06 6.81
N LEU A 283 9.03 -6.72 7.64
CA LEU A 283 9.19 -8.12 8.02
C LEU A 283 9.12 -9.05 6.79
N ARG A 284 8.25 -8.75 5.82
CA ARG A 284 8.20 -9.49 4.54
C ARG A 284 9.51 -9.42 3.75
N LEU A 285 10.23 -8.31 3.77
CA LEU A 285 11.56 -8.21 3.14
C LEU A 285 12.59 -9.06 3.90
N LEU A 286 12.56 -9.02 5.23
CA LEU A 286 13.44 -9.85 6.06
C LEU A 286 13.19 -11.34 5.84
N ILE A 287 11.93 -11.73 5.65
CA ILE A 287 11.54 -13.10 5.31
C ILE A 287 12.15 -13.52 3.96
N THR A 288 12.07 -12.69 2.91
CA THR A 288 12.68 -13.05 1.61
C THR A 288 14.19 -13.18 1.69
N GLN A 289 14.87 -12.30 2.46
CA GLN A 289 16.31 -12.41 2.72
C GLN A 289 16.67 -13.69 3.47
N THR A 290 15.92 -14.02 4.53
CA THR A 290 16.15 -15.22 5.35
C THR A 290 15.90 -16.48 4.53
N LYS A 291 14.90 -16.48 3.65
CA LYS A 291 14.65 -17.57 2.69
C LYS A 291 15.83 -17.78 1.74
N CYS A 292 16.43 -16.71 1.19
CA CYS A 292 17.64 -16.83 0.36
C CYS A 292 18.81 -17.41 1.14
N GLN A 293 19.05 -16.93 2.36
CA GLN A 293 20.12 -17.44 3.22
C GLN A 293 19.93 -18.92 3.54
N LEU A 294 18.70 -19.32 3.87
CA LEU A 294 18.37 -20.71 4.17
C LEU A 294 18.53 -21.62 2.94
N ALA A 295 18.15 -21.14 1.75
CA ALA A 295 18.37 -21.86 0.49
C ALA A 295 19.86 -22.03 0.15
N LEU A 296 20.71 -21.03 0.43
CA LEU A 296 22.16 -21.16 0.24
C LEU A 296 22.75 -22.20 1.18
N ILE A 297 22.44 -22.12 2.48
CA ILE A 297 22.90 -23.09 3.48
C ILE A 297 22.44 -24.51 3.11
N THR A 298 21.20 -24.64 2.63
CA THR A 298 20.67 -25.91 2.12
C THR A 298 21.54 -26.47 1.00
N LYS A 299 21.87 -25.65 0.00
CA LYS A 299 22.66 -26.09 -1.16
C LYS A 299 24.11 -26.41 -0.80
N GLU A 300 24.74 -25.62 0.07
CA GLU A 300 26.06 -25.95 0.62
C GLU A 300 26.01 -27.30 1.37
N LEU A 301 24.98 -27.50 2.18
CA LEU A 301 24.80 -28.71 2.97
C LEU A 301 24.60 -29.94 2.08
N GLU A 302 23.73 -29.88 1.06
CA GLU A 302 23.55 -30.94 0.06
C GLU A 302 24.88 -31.27 -0.66
N THR A 303 25.63 -30.25 -1.06
CA THR A 303 26.91 -30.40 -1.78
C THR A 303 27.98 -31.08 -0.91
N HIS A 304 28.14 -30.61 0.33
CA HIS A 304 29.12 -31.17 1.26
C HIS A 304 28.71 -32.55 1.76
N TYR A 305 27.41 -32.81 1.92
CA TYR A 305 26.90 -34.13 2.30
C TYR A 305 27.12 -35.17 1.20
N ALA A 306 26.82 -34.84 -0.05
CA ALA A 306 27.11 -35.72 -1.19
C ALA A 306 28.59 -36.06 -1.30
N ARG A 307 29.49 -35.08 -1.07
CA ARG A 307 30.94 -35.31 -1.06
C ARG A 307 31.38 -36.18 0.13
N LEU A 308 30.72 -36.07 1.27
CA LEU A 308 31.00 -36.87 2.46
C LEU A 308 30.57 -38.34 2.25
N LEU A 309 29.42 -38.58 1.61
CA LEU A 309 29.00 -39.93 1.20
C LEU A 309 29.95 -40.56 0.18
N PHE A 310 30.38 -39.79 -0.84
CA PHE A 310 31.37 -40.26 -1.82
C PHE A 310 32.69 -40.71 -1.17
N LEU A 311 33.15 -40.00 -0.13
CA LEU A 311 34.36 -40.39 0.61
C LEU A 311 34.15 -41.62 1.50
N GLN A 312 32.92 -41.89 1.95
CA GLN A 312 32.58 -43.09 2.74
C GLN A 312 32.59 -44.36 1.88
N GLU A 313 32.09 -44.27 0.65
CA GLU A 313 32.03 -45.40 -0.30
C GLU A 313 33.42 -45.83 -0.82
N LYS A 314 34.45 -44.99 -0.63
CA LYS A 314 35.82 -45.26 -1.09
C LYS A 314 36.50 -46.31 -0.20
N HIS A 315 36.74 -47.50 -0.75
CA HIS A 315 37.28 -48.66 -0.04
C HIS A 315 38.70 -48.48 0.55
N ASP A 316 39.56 -47.64 -0.05
CA ASP A 316 40.92 -47.33 0.42
C ASP A 316 41.05 -45.82 0.69
N LEU A 317 40.91 -45.42 1.96
CA LEU A 317 41.10 -44.02 2.37
C LEU A 317 42.58 -43.71 2.60
N SER A 318 43.12 -42.75 1.83
CA SER A 318 44.41 -42.13 2.13
C SER A 318 44.34 -41.37 3.45
N LYS A 319 45.49 -41.13 4.11
CA LYS A 319 45.55 -40.25 5.31
C LYS A 319 44.95 -38.86 5.04
N VAL A 320 45.11 -38.37 3.82
CA VAL A 320 44.53 -37.10 3.34
C VAL A 320 43.00 -37.19 3.25
N ASP A 321 42.47 -38.32 2.79
CA ASP A 321 41.01 -38.54 2.69
C ASP A 321 40.39 -38.66 4.10
N GLN A 322 41.11 -39.23 5.08
CA GLN A 322 40.67 -39.30 6.47
C GLN A 322 40.62 -37.93 7.16
N GLU A 323 41.59 -37.06 6.90
CA GLU A 323 41.58 -35.68 7.38
C GLU A 323 40.46 -34.86 6.71
N GLU A 324 40.26 -35.03 5.40
CA GLU A 324 39.16 -34.38 4.68
C GLU A 324 37.79 -34.86 5.16
N PHE A 325 37.63 -36.16 5.46
CA PHE A 325 36.41 -36.73 6.03
C PHE A 325 36.07 -36.11 7.39
N LYS A 326 37.05 -36.00 8.29
CA LYS A 326 36.86 -35.33 9.60
C LYS A 326 36.49 -33.86 9.43
N ARG A 327 37.15 -33.17 8.49
CA ARG A 327 36.85 -31.76 8.18
C ARG A 327 35.42 -31.58 7.66
N LEU A 328 34.98 -32.40 6.71
CA LEU A 328 33.63 -32.33 6.16
C LEU A 328 32.58 -32.68 7.22
N LYS A 329 32.82 -33.67 8.09
CA LYS A 329 31.90 -34.01 9.18
C LYS A 329 31.66 -32.81 10.12
N SER A 330 32.73 -32.12 10.51
CA SER A 330 32.65 -30.90 11.31
C SER A 330 31.94 -29.75 10.59
N LEU A 331 32.21 -29.58 9.28
CA LEU A 331 31.57 -28.56 8.45
C LEU A 331 30.06 -28.81 8.31
N VAL A 332 29.65 -30.04 8.02
CA VAL A 332 28.24 -30.46 7.95
C VAL A 332 27.54 -30.21 9.29
N HIS A 333 28.17 -30.55 10.42
CA HIS A 333 27.63 -30.25 11.75
C HIS A 333 27.40 -28.74 11.98
N ASN A 334 28.36 -27.90 11.59
CA ASN A 334 28.23 -26.45 11.67
C ASN A 334 27.10 -25.92 10.75
N LEU A 335 27.04 -26.40 9.51
CA LEU A 335 25.98 -26.01 8.56
C LEU A 335 24.58 -26.40 9.05
N ILE A 336 24.40 -27.58 9.65
CA ILE A 336 23.10 -27.97 10.24
C ILE A 336 22.73 -27.06 11.42
N THR A 337 23.71 -26.61 12.20
CA THR A 337 23.46 -25.64 13.28
C THR A 337 23.03 -24.29 12.73
N GLN A 338 23.72 -23.78 11.69
CA GLN A 338 23.31 -22.54 11.02
C GLN A 338 21.94 -22.67 10.34
N PHE A 339 21.63 -23.84 9.77
CA PHE A 339 20.33 -24.15 9.21
C PHE A 339 19.23 -24.06 10.28
N ASP A 340 19.43 -24.70 11.44
CA ASP A 340 18.48 -24.66 12.57
C ASP A 340 18.27 -23.22 13.09
N ASP A 341 19.34 -22.45 13.28
CA ASP A 341 19.23 -21.06 13.71
C ASP A 341 18.44 -20.20 12.72
N LYS A 342 18.71 -20.35 11.42
CA LYS A 342 17.99 -19.62 10.36
C LYS A 342 16.55 -20.08 10.21
N ARG A 343 16.27 -21.38 10.38
CA ARG A 343 14.93 -21.94 10.37
C ARG A 343 14.11 -21.46 11.56
N LYS A 344 14.70 -21.41 12.76
CA LYS A 344 14.08 -20.82 13.96
C LYS A 344 13.78 -19.34 13.76
N LEU A 345 14.73 -18.58 13.22
CA LEU A 345 14.53 -17.16 12.87
C LEU A 345 13.37 -16.98 11.88
N LEU A 346 13.34 -17.77 10.81
CA LEU A 346 12.28 -17.71 9.81
C LEU A 346 10.91 -18.10 10.40
N SER A 347 10.87 -19.09 11.28
CA SER A 347 9.66 -19.48 12.01
C SER A 347 9.16 -18.35 12.92
N GLN A 348 10.04 -17.68 13.66
CA GLN A 348 9.68 -16.52 14.49
C GLN A 348 9.18 -15.34 13.65
N GLN A 349 9.78 -15.10 12.48
CA GLN A 349 9.34 -14.05 11.55
C GLN A 349 8.00 -14.38 10.88
N SER A 350 7.72 -15.65 10.62
CA SER A 350 6.50 -16.10 9.91
C SER A 350 5.31 -16.32 10.85
N ASN A 351 5.58 -16.53 12.15
CA ASN A 351 4.57 -16.73 13.17
C ASN A 351 4.21 -15.43 13.88
N ARG A 352 2.92 -15.23 14.15
CA ARG A 352 2.43 -14.04 14.84
C ARG A 352 2.51 -14.19 16.36
N THR A 353 3.00 -13.14 17.01
CA THR A 353 2.88 -12.97 18.47
C THR A 353 1.45 -12.54 18.84
N TYR A 354 1.09 -12.63 20.13
CA TYR A 354 -0.20 -12.15 20.62
C TYR A 354 -0.41 -10.65 20.33
N LEU A 355 0.62 -9.82 20.53
CA LEU A 355 0.57 -8.41 20.19
C LEU A 355 0.36 -8.18 18.69
N SER A 356 1.11 -8.87 17.83
CA SER A 356 0.95 -8.79 16.37
C SER A 356 -0.45 -9.22 15.94
N SER A 357 -0.99 -10.25 16.58
CA SER A 357 -2.36 -10.72 16.32
C SER A 357 -3.42 -9.71 16.78
N ALA A 358 -3.27 -9.11 17.96
CA ALA A 358 -4.16 -8.05 18.42
C ALA A 358 -4.15 -6.84 17.47
N LEU A 359 -2.96 -6.39 17.03
CA LEU A 359 -2.81 -5.28 16.08
C LEU A 359 -3.42 -5.60 14.72
N LEU A 360 -3.30 -6.84 14.23
CA LEU A 360 -3.97 -7.28 13.02
C LEU A 360 -5.49 -7.26 13.15
N GLY A 361 -6.02 -7.69 14.30
CA GLY A 361 -7.45 -7.68 14.56
C GLY A 361 -7.99 -6.24 14.67
N MET A 362 -7.27 -5.37 15.36
CA MET A 362 -7.56 -3.93 15.44
C MET A 362 -7.59 -3.29 14.04
N LYS A 363 -6.59 -3.61 13.21
CA LYS A 363 -6.54 -3.20 11.81
C LYS A 363 -7.78 -3.67 11.05
N ASN A 364 -8.12 -4.95 11.09
CA ASN A 364 -9.30 -5.49 10.39
C ASN A 364 -10.59 -4.83 10.87
N GLY A 365 -10.69 -4.53 12.17
CA GLY A 365 -11.81 -3.79 12.74
C GLY A 365 -11.91 -2.34 12.26
N LEU A 366 -10.77 -1.63 12.12
CA LEU A 366 -10.75 -0.29 11.53
C LEU A 366 -11.13 -0.32 10.05
N TYR A 367 -10.73 -1.36 9.30
CA TYR A 367 -11.19 -1.55 7.92
C TYR A 367 -12.70 -1.77 7.85
N ALA A 368 -13.26 -2.57 8.75
CA ALA A 368 -14.71 -2.76 8.88
C ALA A 368 -15.42 -1.44 9.19
N TYR A 369 -14.90 -0.67 10.16
CA TYR A 369 -15.44 0.64 10.49
C TYR A 369 -15.29 1.64 9.32
N GLY A 370 -14.22 1.58 8.55
CA GLY A 370 -14.06 2.40 7.34
C GLY A 370 -15.09 2.08 6.26
N ALA A 371 -15.49 0.81 6.12
CA ALA A 371 -16.61 0.42 5.26
C ALA A 371 -17.94 0.98 5.81
N LEU A 372 -18.19 0.86 7.12
CA LEU A 372 -19.36 1.44 7.78
C LEU A 372 -19.44 2.97 7.63
N ALA A 373 -18.31 3.68 7.80
CA ALA A 373 -18.23 5.11 7.59
C ALA A 373 -18.56 5.49 6.14
N SER A 374 -18.16 4.67 5.16
CA SER A 374 -18.52 4.88 3.75
C SER A 374 -20.02 4.72 3.50
N VAL A 375 -20.69 3.79 4.22
CA VAL A 375 -22.15 3.68 4.23
C VAL A 375 -22.77 4.93 4.85
N LEU A 376 -22.25 5.46 5.96
CA LEU A 376 -22.75 6.69 6.56
C LEU A 376 -22.66 7.89 5.63
N PHE A 377 -21.54 8.05 4.92
CA PHE A 377 -21.41 9.12 3.93
C PHE A 377 -22.41 8.96 2.79
N LEU A 378 -22.69 7.73 2.33
CA LEU A 378 -23.73 7.48 1.33
C LEU A 378 -25.12 7.85 1.87
N VAL A 379 -25.48 7.36 3.07
CA VAL A 379 -26.76 7.69 3.70
C VAL A 379 -26.89 9.21 3.88
N GLY A 380 -25.81 9.89 4.28
CA GLY A 380 -25.80 11.34 4.39
C GLY A 380 -26.01 12.04 3.06
N SER A 381 -25.38 11.56 1.99
CA SER A 381 -25.62 12.09 0.65
C SER A 381 -27.07 11.87 0.18
N ILE A 382 -27.67 10.71 0.45
CA ILE A 382 -29.09 10.44 0.14
C ILE A 382 -30.02 11.36 0.93
N LEU A 383 -29.77 11.51 2.24
CA LEU A 383 -30.61 12.36 3.09
C LEU A 383 -30.54 13.83 2.67
N VAL A 384 -29.35 14.33 2.30
CA VAL A 384 -29.19 15.67 1.73
C VAL A 384 -30.00 15.84 0.45
N LEU A 385 -30.01 14.86 -0.46
CA LEU A 385 -30.81 14.92 -1.69
C LEU A 385 -32.32 14.98 -1.41
N VAL A 386 -32.79 14.32 -0.35
CA VAL A 386 -34.21 14.34 0.05
C VAL A 386 -34.53 15.53 0.96
N GLY A 387 -33.55 16.38 1.29
CA GLY A 387 -33.72 17.52 2.19
C GLY A 387 -33.95 17.15 3.66
N ILE A 388 -33.57 15.93 4.05
CA ILE A 388 -33.72 15.42 5.42
C ILE A 388 -32.40 15.61 6.17
N SER A 389 -32.49 16.16 7.39
CA SER A 389 -31.33 16.27 8.29
C SER A 389 -30.85 14.90 8.75
N PHE A 390 -29.53 14.72 8.87
CA PHE A 390 -28.96 13.44 9.29
C PHE A 390 -29.39 13.06 10.71
N PRO A 391 -29.98 11.86 10.95
CA PRO A 391 -30.39 11.45 12.28
C PRO A 391 -29.20 11.32 13.25
N PRO A 392 -29.14 12.10 14.34
CA PRO A 392 -28.04 12.02 15.31
C PRO A 392 -27.88 10.64 15.93
N ALA A 393 -28.99 9.94 16.21
CA ALA A 393 -28.98 8.60 16.78
C ALA A 393 -28.29 7.57 15.87
N LEU A 394 -28.47 7.70 14.55
CA LEU A 394 -27.82 6.81 13.58
C LEU A 394 -26.31 7.01 13.58
N LEU A 395 -25.85 8.26 13.68
CA LEU A 395 -24.43 8.60 13.77
C LEU A 395 -23.80 7.97 15.02
N VAL A 396 -24.42 8.19 16.18
CA VAL A 396 -23.95 7.66 17.48
C VAL A 396 -23.92 6.13 17.48
N ALA A 397 -25.01 5.49 17.05
CA ALA A 397 -25.08 4.03 16.98
C ALA A 397 -23.97 3.45 16.09
N SER A 398 -23.65 4.13 14.99
CA SER A 398 -22.61 3.68 14.07
C SER A 398 -21.19 3.90 14.59
N ILE A 399 -20.95 4.99 15.31
CA ILE A 399 -19.69 5.23 16.02
C ILE A 399 -19.47 4.15 17.09
N ILE A 400 -20.51 3.80 17.86
CA ILE A 400 -20.44 2.73 18.88
C ILE A 400 -20.25 1.36 18.22
N LEU A 401 -20.98 1.08 17.12
CA LEU A 401 -20.84 -0.16 16.36
C LEU A 401 -19.42 -0.34 15.82
N GLY A 402 -18.76 0.74 15.39
CA GLY A 402 -17.34 0.70 15.01
C GLY A 402 -16.44 0.17 16.14
N LEU A 403 -16.75 0.49 17.39
CA LEU A 403 -15.94 0.14 18.55
C LEU A 403 -16.12 -1.35 18.86
N VAL A 404 -17.37 -1.80 18.77
CA VAL A 404 -17.72 -3.23 18.84
C VAL A 404 -17.00 -4.02 17.73
N MET A 405 -16.95 -3.51 16.49
CA MET A 405 -16.21 -4.16 15.40
C MET A 405 -14.71 -4.26 15.70
N VAL A 406 -14.09 -3.18 16.18
CA VAL A 406 -12.65 -3.18 16.57
C VAL A 406 -12.36 -4.20 17.65
N LEU A 407 -13.18 -4.24 18.72
CA LEU A 407 -13.03 -5.21 19.80
C LEU A 407 -13.29 -6.65 19.32
N GLY A 408 -14.32 -6.85 18.49
CA GLY A 408 -14.70 -8.16 17.95
C GLY A 408 -13.60 -8.77 17.08
N PHE A 409 -13.05 -8.01 16.12
CA PHE A 409 -11.97 -8.49 15.26
C PHE A 409 -10.65 -8.69 16.01
N THR A 410 -10.37 -7.86 17.02
CA THR A 410 -9.22 -8.06 17.93
C THR A 410 -9.34 -9.38 18.68
N SER A 411 -10.51 -9.64 19.25
CA SER A 411 -10.79 -10.89 19.99
C SER A 411 -10.71 -12.11 19.07
N HIS A 412 -11.33 -12.05 17.88
CA HIS A 412 -11.28 -13.11 16.88
C HIS A 412 -9.84 -13.46 16.47
N SER A 413 -9.02 -12.44 16.23
CA SER A 413 -7.61 -12.61 15.83
C SER A 413 -6.78 -13.28 16.94
N LEU A 414 -6.97 -12.88 18.20
CA LEU A 414 -6.32 -13.49 19.35
C LEU A 414 -6.73 -14.95 19.57
N VAL A 415 -8.04 -15.23 19.54
CA VAL A 415 -8.57 -16.59 19.71
C VAL A 415 -8.04 -17.50 18.60
N THR A 416 -8.02 -17.03 17.35
CA THR A 416 -7.54 -17.87 16.25
C THR A 416 -6.04 -18.13 16.34
N ASN A 417 -5.26 -17.13 16.77
CA ASN A 417 -3.83 -17.32 17.01
C ASN A 417 -3.57 -18.33 18.14
N TYR A 418 -4.36 -18.29 19.21
CA TYR A 418 -4.28 -19.27 20.30
C TYR A 418 -4.52 -20.70 19.80
N TRP A 419 -5.58 -20.93 19.03
CA TRP A 419 -5.86 -22.25 18.45
C TRP A 419 -4.78 -22.71 17.47
N HIS A 420 -4.21 -21.79 16.69
CA HIS A 420 -3.11 -22.08 15.78
C HIS A 420 -1.83 -22.49 16.52
N GLN A 421 -1.45 -21.75 17.57
CA GLN A 421 -0.30 -22.11 18.42
C GLN A 421 -0.50 -23.47 19.10
N LYS A 422 -1.69 -23.73 19.64
CA LYS A 422 -2.03 -25.04 20.23
C LYS A 422 -1.89 -26.18 19.21
N LYS A 423 -2.31 -25.97 17.96
CA LYS A 423 -2.16 -26.97 16.88
C LYS A 423 -0.68 -27.20 16.53
N GLN A 424 0.12 -26.13 16.43
CA GLN A 424 1.57 -26.24 16.20
C GLN A 424 2.28 -26.98 17.34
N ASP A 425 1.92 -26.69 18.60
CA ASP A 425 2.48 -27.38 19.77
C ASP A 425 2.13 -28.87 19.82
N THR A 426 0.97 -29.25 19.31
CA THR A 426 0.53 -30.65 19.23
C THR A 426 1.25 -31.40 18.10
N GLN A 427 1.71 -30.68 17.06
CA GLN A 427 2.38 -31.24 15.88
C GLN A 427 3.91 -31.29 16.03
N LYS A 428 4.43 -31.29 17.26
CA LYS A 428 5.88 -31.25 17.57
C LYS A 428 6.68 -32.44 17.05
N GLN A 429 6.09 -33.62 16.83
CA GLN A 429 6.78 -34.78 16.24
C GLN A 429 7.00 -34.61 14.72
N ARG A 430 7.79 -33.62 14.29
CA ARG A 430 8.15 -33.46 12.87
C ARG A 430 9.39 -34.29 12.55
N PRO A 431 9.47 -34.90 11.36
CA PRO A 431 10.66 -35.60 10.88
C PRO A 431 11.95 -34.79 11.06
N TYR A 432 11.92 -33.47 10.85
CA TYR A 432 13.05 -32.57 11.10
C TYR A 432 13.73 -32.72 12.48
N GLU A 433 13.02 -33.09 13.55
CA GLU A 433 13.64 -33.30 14.87
C GLU A 433 14.70 -34.39 14.83
N ARG A 434 14.52 -35.40 13.98
CA ARG A 434 15.49 -36.48 13.74
C ARG A 434 16.78 -35.99 13.09
N LEU A 435 16.73 -34.92 12.27
CA LEU A 435 17.94 -34.28 11.70
C LEU A 435 18.78 -33.63 12.81
N ILE A 436 18.11 -33.04 13.82
CA ILE A 436 18.78 -32.41 14.96
C ILE A 436 19.32 -33.45 15.93
N GLU A 437 18.60 -34.54 16.16
CA GLU A 437 19.10 -35.68 16.94
C GLU A 437 20.35 -36.29 16.27
N TRP A 438 20.29 -36.53 14.96
CA TRP A 438 21.44 -37.01 14.20
C TRP A 438 22.62 -36.02 14.25
N LYS A 439 22.37 -34.71 14.15
CA LYS A 439 23.41 -33.69 14.33
C LYS A 439 24.18 -33.88 15.63
N ASN A 440 23.48 -34.12 16.74
CA ASN A 440 24.11 -34.30 18.04
C ASN A 440 24.97 -35.58 18.07
N SER A 441 24.55 -36.63 17.35
CA SER A 441 25.32 -37.88 17.23
C SER A 441 26.60 -37.76 16.37
N LEU A 442 26.71 -36.76 15.49
CA LEU A 442 27.92 -36.53 14.69
C LEU A 442 29.13 -36.07 15.53
N ASN A 443 28.88 -35.49 16.71
CA ASN A 443 29.90 -34.90 17.57
C ASN A 443 30.51 -35.90 18.57
N ASP A 444 29.92 -37.09 18.72
CA ASP A 444 30.50 -38.17 19.52
C ASP A 444 31.66 -38.83 18.77
N GLU A 445 32.88 -38.66 19.26
CA GLU A 445 34.06 -39.37 18.73
C GLU A 445 33.98 -40.89 18.94
N LEU A 446 33.18 -41.35 19.91
CA LEU A 446 32.96 -42.77 20.20
C LEU A 446 31.95 -43.44 19.26
N ASN A 447 30.99 -42.67 18.73
CA ASN A 447 29.95 -43.20 17.86
C ASN A 447 30.39 -43.03 16.41
N LYS A 448 30.64 -44.14 15.72
CA LYS A 448 30.54 -44.21 14.26
C LYS A 448 29.06 -44.01 13.90
N ALA A 449 28.56 -42.78 14.05
CA ALA A 449 27.22 -42.43 13.61
C ALA A 449 27.13 -42.78 12.13
N GLU A 450 26.26 -43.72 11.81
CA GLU A 450 25.99 -44.13 10.44
C GLU A 450 25.43 -42.91 9.69
N LEU A 451 25.94 -42.69 8.48
CA LEU A 451 25.50 -41.59 7.66
C LEU A 451 24.10 -41.93 7.14
N LEU A 452 23.21 -40.93 7.14
CA LEU A 452 21.85 -41.09 6.65
C LEU A 452 21.86 -41.38 5.14
N GLU A 453 20.93 -42.20 4.67
CA GLU A 453 20.74 -42.39 3.24
C GLU A 453 20.41 -41.05 2.55
N PRO A 454 20.87 -40.81 1.31
CA PRO A 454 20.64 -39.54 0.60
C PRO A 454 19.16 -39.15 0.55
N GLU A 455 18.27 -40.11 0.31
CA GLU A 455 16.83 -39.89 0.23
C GLU A 455 16.23 -39.48 1.58
N GLU A 456 16.68 -40.12 2.66
CA GLU A 456 16.27 -39.79 4.02
C GLU A 456 16.77 -38.40 4.41
N PHE A 457 18.02 -38.08 4.11
CA PHE A 457 18.60 -36.76 4.36
C PHE A 457 17.85 -35.64 3.62
N HIS A 458 17.59 -35.81 2.33
CA HIS A 458 16.81 -34.84 1.54
C HIS A 458 15.37 -34.71 2.04
N ALA A 459 14.72 -35.80 2.45
CA ALA A 459 13.36 -35.76 3.00
C ALA A 459 13.30 -34.98 4.32
N LEU A 460 14.25 -35.22 5.24
CA LEU A 460 14.34 -34.50 6.51
C LEU A 460 14.62 -33.01 6.31
N LEU A 461 15.46 -32.67 5.34
CA LEU A 461 15.81 -31.30 5.02
C LEU A 461 14.61 -30.55 4.37
N ASN A 462 13.91 -31.20 3.44
CA ASN A 462 12.70 -30.64 2.83
C ASN A 462 11.57 -30.43 3.85
N ASP A 463 11.39 -31.35 4.80
CA ASP A 463 10.48 -31.16 5.94
C ASP A 463 10.88 -29.94 6.78
N GLY A 464 12.18 -29.78 7.06
CA GLY A 464 12.73 -28.61 7.76
C GLY A 464 12.47 -27.27 7.07
N LEU A 465 12.42 -27.27 5.73
CA LEU A 465 12.07 -26.11 4.89
C LEU A 465 10.56 -25.83 4.85
N SER A 466 9.73 -26.82 5.16
CA SER A 466 8.26 -26.71 5.18
C SER A 466 7.76 -26.01 6.46
N LEU A 467 7.63 -24.70 6.39
CA LEU A 467 7.07 -23.89 7.48
C LEU A 467 5.61 -23.55 7.19
N ASP A 468 4.71 -23.89 8.13
CA ASP A 468 3.32 -23.44 8.09
C ASP A 468 3.24 -22.00 8.59
N PRO A 469 2.98 -21.01 7.72
CA PRO A 469 2.83 -19.63 8.16
C PRO A 469 1.52 -19.46 8.94
N SER A 470 1.45 -18.42 9.78
CA SER A 470 0.21 -18.08 10.49
C SER A 470 -0.97 -17.87 9.52
N PRO A 471 -2.21 -18.19 9.95
CA PRO A 471 -3.39 -18.13 9.09
C PRO A 471 -3.57 -16.72 8.53
N GLN A 472 -3.78 -16.67 7.22
CA GLN A 472 -4.09 -15.44 6.49
C GLN A 472 -5.60 -15.29 6.38
N PHE A 473 -6.11 -14.14 6.79
CA PHE A 473 -7.52 -13.80 6.65
C PHE A 473 -7.66 -12.72 5.58
N PHE A 474 -8.72 -12.84 4.78
CA PHE A 474 -9.01 -11.90 3.68
C PHE A 474 -10.06 -10.84 4.06
N PHE A 475 -10.25 -10.58 5.37
CA PHE A 475 -11.24 -9.60 5.85
C PHE A 475 -10.94 -8.20 5.31
N GLN A 476 -9.66 -7.82 5.27
CA GLN A 476 -9.23 -6.52 4.79
C GLN A 476 -9.66 -6.29 3.33
N GLU A 477 -9.46 -7.28 2.48
CA GLU A 477 -9.78 -7.25 1.06
C GLU A 477 -11.29 -7.10 0.85
N TRP A 478 -12.10 -7.87 1.59
CA TRP A 478 -13.56 -7.77 1.54
C TRP A 478 -14.07 -6.41 2.03
N PHE A 479 -13.56 -5.91 3.15
CA PHE A 479 -13.94 -4.58 3.64
C PHE A 479 -13.51 -3.47 2.68
N GLU A 480 -12.37 -3.62 2.01
CA GLU A 480 -11.94 -2.69 0.97
C GLU A 480 -12.87 -2.71 -0.26
N VAL A 481 -13.43 -3.87 -0.63
CA VAL A 481 -14.46 -3.99 -1.67
C VAL A 481 -15.72 -3.23 -1.26
N PHE A 482 -16.26 -3.49 -0.07
CA PHE A 482 -17.44 -2.78 0.44
C PHE A 482 -17.22 -1.28 0.57
N ARG A 483 -16.08 -0.87 1.14
CA ARG A 483 -15.69 0.53 1.25
C ARG A 483 -15.61 1.21 -0.12
N SER A 484 -15.05 0.52 -1.12
CA SER A 484 -14.92 1.03 -2.48
C SER A 484 -16.27 1.13 -3.20
N LEU A 485 -17.18 0.18 -2.95
CA LEU A 485 -18.56 0.20 -3.45
C LEU A 485 -19.32 1.43 -2.95
N PHE A 486 -19.40 1.62 -1.63
CA PHE A 486 -20.14 2.73 -1.02
C PHE A 486 -19.50 4.09 -1.27
N SER A 487 -18.17 4.16 -1.25
CA SER A 487 -17.47 5.37 -1.70
C SER A 487 -17.71 5.67 -3.18
N GLY A 488 -17.89 4.65 -4.03
CA GLY A 488 -18.19 4.81 -5.45
C GLY A 488 -19.55 5.44 -5.68
N PHE A 489 -20.58 5.03 -4.94
CA PHE A 489 -21.90 5.66 -5.03
C PHE A 489 -21.83 7.17 -4.74
N GLY A 490 -21.20 7.56 -3.62
CA GLY A 490 -21.06 8.99 -3.28
C GLY A 490 -20.16 9.78 -4.24
N LYS A 491 -19.23 9.13 -4.96
CA LYS A 491 -18.43 9.77 -6.02
C LYS A 491 -19.23 9.96 -7.30
N GLY A 492 -20.06 8.99 -7.68
CA GLY A 492 -20.87 9.04 -8.89
C GLY A 492 -21.94 10.13 -8.82
N GLN A 493 -22.58 10.31 -7.66
CA GLN A 493 -23.49 11.44 -7.41
C GLN A 493 -22.76 12.78 -7.59
N LYS A 494 -21.67 13.00 -6.85
CA LYS A 494 -20.89 14.25 -6.93
C LYS A 494 -20.37 14.57 -8.33
N PHE A 495 -20.11 13.54 -9.13
CA PHE A 495 -19.73 13.72 -10.52
C PHE A 495 -20.90 14.27 -11.36
N VAL A 496 -22.13 13.80 -11.13
CA VAL A 496 -23.33 14.34 -11.82
C VAL A 496 -23.64 15.74 -11.33
N ASP A 497 -23.51 16.02 -10.03
CA ASP A 497 -23.68 17.38 -9.48
C ASP A 497 -22.69 18.36 -10.15
N PHE A 498 -21.48 17.89 -10.45
CA PHE A 498 -20.44 18.68 -11.09
C PHE A 498 -20.62 18.82 -12.61
N ALA A 499 -20.83 17.71 -13.32
CA ALA A 499 -20.97 17.71 -14.78
C ALA A 499 -22.32 18.27 -15.24
N GLY A 500 -23.33 18.15 -14.39
CA GLY A 500 -24.70 18.64 -14.60
C GLY A 500 -24.96 19.99 -13.93
N SER A 501 -23.94 20.76 -13.56
CA SER A 501 -24.15 22.09 -12.93
C SER A 501 -25.08 22.97 -13.77
N SER A 502 -24.94 22.95 -15.10
CA SER A 502 -25.81 23.71 -16.01
C SER A 502 -27.28 23.26 -16.04
N LEU A 503 -27.58 22.09 -15.48
CA LEU A 503 -28.94 21.54 -15.36
C LEU A 503 -29.54 21.79 -13.98
N GLN A 504 -28.84 22.47 -13.07
CA GLN A 504 -29.39 22.89 -11.79
C GLN A 504 -30.28 24.11 -11.98
N GLU A 505 -31.42 24.12 -11.28
CA GLU A 505 -32.40 25.20 -11.35
C GLU A 505 -32.37 26.03 -10.06
N MET A 506 -32.50 27.35 -10.19
CA MET A 506 -32.54 28.24 -9.04
C MET A 506 -33.88 28.06 -8.32
N GLY A 507 -33.82 27.65 -7.05
CA GLY A 507 -34.98 27.49 -6.19
C GLY A 507 -35.55 28.83 -5.70
N GLU A 508 -36.71 28.77 -5.03
CA GLU A 508 -37.39 29.94 -4.46
C GLU A 508 -36.58 30.64 -3.35
N ASP A 509 -35.62 29.93 -2.74
CA ASP A 509 -34.67 30.42 -1.74
C ASP A 509 -33.43 31.10 -2.35
N GLY A 510 -33.34 31.14 -3.68
CA GLY A 510 -32.23 31.73 -4.41
C GLY A 510 -31.01 30.82 -4.59
N HIS A 511 -31.09 29.56 -4.13
CA HIS A 511 -30.01 28.58 -4.27
C HIS A 511 -30.29 27.58 -5.40
N TYR A 512 -29.23 27.13 -6.07
CA TYR A 512 -29.34 26.12 -7.12
C TYR A 512 -29.65 24.73 -6.56
N ARG A 513 -30.63 24.04 -7.17
CA ARG A 513 -31.10 22.70 -6.78
C ARG A 513 -31.05 21.73 -7.96
N ASP A 514 -30.84 20.46 -7.63
CA ASP A 514 -30.80 19.39 -8.62
C ASP A 514 -32.18 19.11 -9.22
N THR A 515 -32.24 18.92 -10.53
CA THR A 515 -33.47 18.58 -11.24
C THR A 515 -33.81 17.09 -11.13
N PRO A 516 -35.09 16.69 -11.36
CA PRO A 516 -35.51 15.29 -11.42
C PRO A 516 -34.63 14.41 -12.33
N VAL A 517 -34.20 14.99 -13.46
CA VAL A 517 -33.31 14.32 -14.42
C VAL A 517 -31.94 14.06 -13.81
N MET A 518 -31.37 15.03 -13.08
CA MET A 518 -30.10 14.86 -12.38
C MET A 518 -30.17 13.75 -11.32
N TYR A 519 -31.27 13.59 -10.58
CA TYR A 519 -31.40 12.47 -9.62
C TYR A 519 -31.31 11.10 -10.32
N VAL A 520 -31.95 10.95 -11.49
CA VAL A 520 -31.89 9.71 -12.28
C VAL A 520 -30.47 9.46 -12.80
N LEU A 521 -29.81 10.48 -13.35
CA LEU A 521 -28.42 10.38 -13.79
C LEU A 521 -27.47 10.05 -12.62
N SER A 522 -27.68 10.68 -11.46
CA SER A 522 -26.93 10.43 -10.23
C SER A 522 -27.06 8.98 -9.80
N ALA A 523 -28.24 8.37 -9.89
CA ALA A 523 -28.42 6.96 -9.57
C ALA A 523 -27.63 6.04 -10.51
N PHE A 524 -27.71 6.26 -11.83
CA PHE A 524 -26.96 5.47 -12.81
C PHE A 524 -25.44 5.65 -12.67
N SER A 525 -24.99 6.89 -12.50
CA SER A 525 -23.58 7.23 -12.28
C SER A 525 -23.05 6.60 -10.99
N ALA A 526 -23.81 6.70 -9.89
CA ALA A 526 -23.45 6.11 -8.62
C ALA A 526 -23.31 4.59 -8.73
N LEU A 527 -24.18 3.91 -9.48
CA LEU A 527 -24.10 2.48 -9.75
C LEU A 527 -22.86 2.12 -10.58
N LEU A 528 -22.59 2.86 -11.66
CA LEU A 528 -21.41 2.66 -12.51
C LEU A 528 -20.10 2.83 -11.71
N PHE A 529 -19.98 3.91 -10.93
CA PHE A 529 -18.83 4.16 -10.08
C PHE A 529 -18.70 3.11 -8.98
N GLY A 530 -19.80 2.80 -8.28
CA GLY A 530 -19.85 1.80 -7.22
C GLY A 530 -19.32 0.44 -7.69
N VAL A 531 -19.92 -0.08 -8.78
CA VAL A 531 -19.54 -1.38 -9.34
C VAL A 531 -18.10 -1.37 -9.83
N THR A 532 -17.68 -0.37 -10.60
CA THR A 532 -16.31 -0.32 -11.15
C THR A 532 -15.25 -0.27 -10.04
N LEU A 533 -15.48 0.55 -9.01
CA LEU A 533 -14.54 0.67 -7.88
C LEU A 533 -14.49 -0.62 -7.05
N ALA A 534 -15.63 -1.26 -6.82
CA ALA A 534 -15.72 -2.53 -6.11
C ALA A 534 -15.02 -3.67 -6.88
N LEU A 535 -15.29 -3.81 -8.17
CA LEU A 535 -14.65 -4.81 -9.04
C LEU A 535 -13.13 -4.60 -9.09
N ARG A 536 -12.67 -3.34 -9.13
CA ARG A 536 -11.23 -3.05 -9.09
C ARG A 536 -10.61 -3.44 -7.76
N ALA A 537 -11.30 -3.18 -6.65
CA ALA A 537 -10.84 -3.58 -5.32
C ALA A 537 -10.78 -5.12 -5.21
N LEU A 538 -11.77 -5.82 -5.77
CA LEU A 538 -11.84 -7.27 -5.82
C LEU A 538 -10.67 -7.86 -6.62
N ALA A 539 -10.47 -7.38 -7.86
CA ALA A 539 -9.37 -7.82 -8.73
C ALA A 539 -8.00 -7.59 -8.08
N LYS A 540 -7.79 -6.41 -7.48
CA LYS A 540 -6.52 -6.08 -6.83
C LYS A 540 -6.28 -6.88 -5.55
N GLY A 541 -7.32 -7.10 -4.74
CA GLY A 541 -7.21 -7.74 -3.42
C GLY A 541 -7.14 -9.25 -3.48
N LEU A 542 -8.03 -9.88 -4.25
CA LEU A 542 -8.17 -11.34 -4.32
C LEU A 542 -7.60 -11.95 -5.61
N GLY A 543 -7.37 -11.15 -6.66
CA GLY A 543 -6.87 -11.64 -7.94
C GLY A 543 -5.34 -11.83 -7.98
N ARG A 544 -4.59 -11.10 -7.15
CA ARG A 544 -3.11 -11.15 -7.13
C ARG A 544 -2.59 -12.05 -6.02
N THR A 545 -1.67 -12.97 -6.35
CA THR A 545 -0.93 -13.72 -5.33
C THR A 545 0.06 -12.78 -4.60
N PRO A 546 0.08 -12.73 -3.26
CA PRO A 546 1.04 -11.92 -2.51
C PRO A 546 2.50 -12.29 -2.85
N LEU A 547 3.36 -11.29 -3.10
CA LEU A 547 4.79 -11.48 -3.44
C LEU A 547 5.53 -12.41 -2.45
N ALA A 548 5.23 -12.30 -1.15
CA ALA A 548 5.86 -13.14 -0.12
C ALA A 548 5.45 -14.62 -0.18
N GLN A 549 4.29 -14.92 -0.80
CA GLN A 549 3.72 -16.26 -0.94
C GLN A 549 4.17 -16.96 -2.23
N GLN A 550 4.65 -16.19 -3.22
CA GLN A 550 5.25 -16.72 -4.45
C GLN A 550 6.60 -17.41 -4.21
N ALA A 551 7.33 -17.03 -3.15
CA ALA A 551 8.60 -17.65 -2.76
C ALA A 551 8.37 -18.81 -1.78
N LYS A 552 7.91 -19.97 -2.26
CA LYS A 552 7.93 -21.20 -1.47
C LYS A 552 9.35 -21.78 -1.44
N LEU A 553 9.79 -22.24 -0.27
CA LEU A 553 11.10 -22.88 -0.09
C LEU A 553 11.10 -24.32 -0.61
N THR A 554 10.00 -25.04 -0.49
CA THR A 554 9.82 -26.38 -1.05
C THR A 554 9.48 -26.32 -2.55
N ASP A 555 9.90 -27.34 -3.29
CA ASP A 555 9.49 -27.55 -4.68
C ASP A 555 8.17 -28.31 -4.70
N ASP A 556 7.06 -27.58 -4.67
CA ASP A 556 5.79 -28.18 -5.09
C ASP A 556 5.92 -28.44 -6.59
N SER A 557 6.05 -29.71 -6.98
CA SER A 557 6.10 -30.18 -8.37
C SER A 557 4.77 -29.92 -9.09
N LYS A 558 4.44 -28.65 -9.30
CA LYS A 558 3.50 -28.16 -10.32
C LYS A 558 4.04 -26.83 -10.79
N GLU A 559 4.58 -26.84 -12.00
CA GLU A 559 4.94 -25.65 -12.78
C GLU A 559 3.86 -24.58 -12.61
N THR A 560 4.16 -23.60 -11.76
CA THR A 560 3.37 -22.37 -11.72
C THR A 560 3.96 -21.52 -12.82
N SER A 561 3.21 -21.37 -13.92
CA SER A 561 3.58 -20.64 -15.13
C SER A 561 4.23 -19.29 -14.82
N VAL A 562 5.54 -19.21 -14.94
CA VAL A 562 6.30 -17.97 -14.96
C VAL A 562 6.30 -17.44 -16.40
N ASN A 563 6.02 -16.15 -16.53
CA ASN A 563 5.94 -15.39 -17.77
C ASN A 563 7.11 -15.72 -18.74
N PRO A 564 6.86 -16.12 -20.01
CA PRO A 564 7.87 -16.61 -20.95
C PRO A 564 8.98 -15.60 -21.33
N GLU A 565 8.87 -14.33 -20.94
CA GLU A 565 9.91 -13.32 -21.16
C GLU A 565 11.16 -13.51 -20.29
N ILE A 566 11.01 -14.01 -19.06
CA ILE A 566 12.16 -14.20 -18.13
C ILE A 566 13.03 -15.38 -18.59
N THR A 567 12.39 -16.40 -19.19
CA THR A 567 13.09 -17.59 -19.69
C THR A 567 13.96 -17.27 -20.91
N LYS A 568 13.56 -16.30 -21.74
CA LYS A 568 14.34 -15.91 -22.93
C LYS A 568 15.60 -15.12 -22.58
N GLU A 569 15.55 -14.19 -21.62
CA GLU A 569 16.75 -13.45 -21.17
C GLU A 569 17.79 -14.35 -20.46
N VAL A 570 17.35 -15.44 -19.82
CA VAL A 570 18.24 -16.35 -19.08
C VAL A 570 18.90 -17.39 -19.98
N ILE A 571 18.18 -17.88 -21.01
CA ILE A 571 18.79 -18.78 -22.01
C ILE A 571 19.84 -18.02 -22.84
N GLN A 572 19.54 -16.77 -23.21
CA GLN A 572 20.44 -15.96 -24.04
C GLN A 572 21.74 -15.53 -23.33
N LYS A 573 21.73 -15.42 -21.99
CA LYS A 573 22.93 -15.11 -21.20
C LYS A 573 23.86 -16.30 -20.94
N THR A 574 23.41 -17.52 -21.23
CA THR A 574 24.20 -18.75 -20.96
C THR A 574 24.88 -19.29 -22.21
N GLU A 575 24.56 -18.77 -23.41
CA GLU A 575 25.08 -19.27 -24.70
C GLU A 575 26.13 -18.34 -25.37
N GLU A 576 26.24 -17.08 -24.99
CA GLU A 576 27.20 -16.13 -25.59
C GLU A 576 28.48 -15.95 -24.76
N GLN A 577 29.21 -17.05 -24.54
CA GLN A 577 30.63 -16.99 -24.17
C GLN A 577 31.41 -18.08 -24.92
N ARG A 578 31.58 -17.87 -26.23
CA ARG A 578 32.65 -18.50 -27.01
C ARG A 578 33.17 -17.53 -28.07
N GLU A 579 34.48 -17.46 -28.13
CA GLU A 579 35.33 -16.47 -28.80
C GLU A 579 35.13 -16.38 -30.32
N SER A 580 35.29 -15.18 -30.91
CA SER A 580 36.35 -14.86 -31.88
C SER A 580 36.16 -13.49 -32.56
N ILE A 581 37.29 -12.96 -33.01
CA ILE A 581 37.60 -11.60 -33.44
C ILE A 581 36.99 -11.25 -34.82
N GLN A 582 36.46 -10.03 -35.01
CA GLN A 582 36.85 -9.11 -36.09
C GLN A 582 36.10 -7.75 -36.08
N TYR A 583 36.89 -6.68 -36.30
CA TYR A 583 36.50 -5.28 -36.45
C TYR A 583 36.02 -4.94 -37.87
N ALA A 584 34.95 -4.16 -38.01
CA ALA A 584 34.64 -3.17 -39.07
C ALA A 584 33.16 -2.73 -38.90
N LYS A 585 32.69 -1.49 -39.07
CA LYS A 585 33.24 -0.25 -39.62
C LYS A 585 32.36 0.89 -39.09
N CYS A 586 32.98 1.98 -38.64
CA CYS A 586 32.34 3.22 -38.24
C CYS A 586 31.59 3.85 -39.43
N ARG A 587 30.34 4.30 -39.22
CA ARG A 587 29.71 5.27 -40.11
C ARG A 587 29.05 6.35 -39.26
N THR A 588 29.78 7.45 -39.16
CA THR A 588 29.34 8.80 -38.86
C THR A 588 28.20 9.19 -39.79
N ASP A 589 27.14 9.76 -39.22
CA ASP A 589 26.41 10.89 -39.81
C ASP A 589 25.65 11.63 -38.69
N SER A 590 26.26 12.72 -38.22
CA SER A 590 25.57 13.86 -37.64
C SER A 590 25.80 15.01 -38.59
N PRO A 591 24.75 15.76 -38.96
CA PRO A 591 24.64 17.12 -38.44
C PRO A 591 23.18 17.43 -38.07
N GLY A 592 22.84 18.39 -37.22
CA GLY A 592 23.60 19.40 -36.52
C GLY A 592 22.64 20.10 -35.55
N ARG A 593 23.21 20.90 -34.65
CA ARG A 593 22.49 21.83 -33.77
C ARG A 593 21.40 22.60 -34.53
N ALA A 594 20.18 22.56 -34.01
CA ALA A 594 19.19 23.60 -34.18
C ALA A 594 18.71 24.02 -32.79
N ASP A 595 18.93 25.28 -32.49
CA ASP A 595 18.50 25.97 -31.28
C ASP A 595 16.96 26.08 -31.21
N SER A 596 16.49 26.12 -29.96
CA SER A 596 15.27 26.79 -29.48
C SER A 596 13.94 26.59 -30.23
N LEU A 597 13.02 25.86 -29.59
CA LEU A 597 11.59 26.10 -29.74
C LEU A 597 10.96 26.33 -28.36
N SER A 598 11.02 27.59 -27.96
CA SER A 598 10.05 28.23 -27.08
C SER A 598 8.67 28.20 -27.76
N LEU A 599 7.75 27.40 -27.23
CA LEU A 599 6.34 27.42 -27.59
C LEU A 599 5.52 27.33 -26.31
N PHE A 600 5.36 28.46 -25.63
CA PHE A 600 4.14 28.91 -24.95
C PHE A 600 4.31 30.39 -24.65
N GLY A 601 3.73 31.23 -25.52
CA GLY A 601 3.68 32.67 -25.35
C GLY A 601 2.68 33.02 -24.25
N ILE A 602 3.20 33.45 -23.11
CA ILE A 602 2.51 34.32 -22.16
C ILE A 602 3.55 35.35 -21.76
N PHE A 603 3.65 36.44 -22.52
CA PHE A 603 4.07 37.79 -22.10
C PHE A 603 4.25 38.62 -23.37
N GLU A 604 3.27 39.48 -23.63
CA GLU A 604 3.26 40.45 -24.71
C GLU A 604 4.15 41.64 -24.32
N THR A 605 5.30 41.82 -24.97
CA THR A 605 6.15 43.01 -24.82
C THR A 605 6.15 43.84 -26.10
N LYS A 606 5.63 45.07 -25.99
CA LYS A 606 5.55 46.08 -27.05
C LYS A 606 6.91 46.34 -27.72
N SER A 607 6.91 46.27 -29.05
CA SER A 607 8.04 46.66 -29.90
C SER A 607 8.12 48.19 -30.07
N LYS A 608 9.30 48.77 -29.86
CA LYS A 608 9.73 50.00 -30.54
C LYS A 608 11.17 49.83 -31.01
N LYS A 609 11.35 49.87 -32.34
CA LYS A 609 12.64 49.96 -33.03
C LYS A 609 13.20 51.38 -32.87
N ASN A 610 14.50 51.51 -32.54
CA ASN A 610 15.54 51.99 -33.46
C ASN A 610 16.91 52.09 -32.76
N GLN A 611 17.93 51.53 -33.44
CA GLN A 611 19.32 51.98 -33.67
C GLN A 611 19.86 53.16 -32.81
N SER A 612 21.12 53.23 -32.37
CA SER A 612 22.36 52.49 -32.65
C SER A 612 23.48 52.94 -31.67
N ASN A 613 24.62 52.23 -31.73
CA ASN A 613 26.00 52.62 -31.37
C ASN A 613 26.50 52.41 -29.92
N TYR A 614 27.21 51.27 -29.74
CA TYR A 614 28.58 51.05 -29.21
C TYR A 614 29.17 51.93 -28.08
N PRO A 615 30.20 51.41 -27.37
CA PRO A 615 30.21 50.48 -26.24
C PRO A 615 30.64 51.26 -24.95
N THR A 616 30.75 50.72 -23.74
CA THR A 616 31.99 50.14 -23.17
C THR A 616 31.71 49.75 -21.72
N ILE A 617 32.15 48.56 -21.31
CA ILE A 617 32.30 48.04 -19.93
C ILE A 617 33.38 48.94 -19.24
N PRO A 618 33.50 49.18 -17.90
CA PRO A 618 33.41 48.12 -16.89
C PRO A 618 33.17 48.45 -15.38
N HIS A 619 33.14 47.36 -14.59
CA HIS A 619 33.64 47.16 -13.21
C HIS A 619 32.94 47.73 -11.94
N SER A 620 32.50 46.75 -11.12
CA SER A 620 32.73 46.50 -9.67
C SER A 620 32.88 47.64 -8.64
N LYS A 621 32.19 47.48 -7.49
CA LYS A 621 32.71 47.38 -6.10
C LYS A 621 31.58 47.75 -5.11
N SER A 622 31.13 46.82 -4.28
CA SER A 622 31.58 46.47 -2.92
C SER A 622 30.78 47.20 -1.83
N GLU A 623 30.37 46.41 -0.83
CA GLU A 623 29.74 46.82 0.41
C GLU A 623 30.56 47.86 1.17
N SER A 624 29.90 48.92 1.67
CA SER A 624 29.99 49.41 3.06
C SER A 624 29.49 50.85 3.15
N ALA A 625 28.36 51.09 3.82
CA ALA A 625 28.10 52.35 4.52
C ALA A 625 26.98 52.13 5.55
N LEU A 626 27.42 52.02 6.80
CA LEU A 626 26.65 52.08 8.03
C LEU A 626 26.11 53.52 8.26
N ASN A 627 25.03 53.61 9.05
CA ASN A 627 24.58 54.75 9.87
C ASN A 627 23.74 55.88 9.25
N GLN A 628 22.46 55.89 9.64
CA GLN A 628 21.67 57.04 10.16
C GLN A 628 20.39 56.46 10.82
N LEU A 629 20.33 56.29 12.16
CA LEU A 629 19.66 57.15 13.18
C LEU A 629 18.25 57.64 12.74
N ILE A 630 17.12 57.56 13.47
CA ILE A 630 16.73 57.28 14.88
C ILE A 630 15.19 57.07 14.92
N PRO A 631 14.60 56.50 16.00
CA PRO A 631 13.21 56.05 16.11
C PRO A 631 12.25 57.05 16.79
N SER A 632 10.93 56.81 16.71
CA SER A 632 9.93 57.46 17.55
C SER A 632 9.15 56.46 18.42
N GLN A 633 9.04 56.84 19.69
CA GLN A 633 8.51 56.10 20.83
C GLN A 633 7.01 56.37 21.03
N SER A 634 6.27 55.38 21.54
CA SER A 634 5.29 55.44 22.66
C SER A 634 4.58 54.08 22.74
N SER A 635 4.96 53.19 23.68
CA SER A 635 4.43 53.06 25.07
C SER A 635 3.01 52.43 25.05
N THR A 636 2.66 51.34 25.75
CA THR A 636 3.05 50.89 27.10
C THR A 636 2.58 49.44 27.32
N ILE A 637 3.30 48.70 28.17
CA ILE A 637 2.99 47.36 28.70
C ILE A 637 2.07 47.47 29.93
N LEU A 638 1.07 46.59 30.03
CA LEU A 638 0.42 46.07 31.27
C LEU A 638 -0.44 44.88 30.79
N GLY A 639 -0.38 43.64 31.26
CA GLY A 639 -0.14 43.14 32.61
C GLY A 639 -1.45 42.55 33.15
N LEU A 640 -1.56 41.20 33.13
CA LEU A 640 -2.41 40.30 33.94
C LEU A 640 -3.93 40.52 34.03
N ALA A 641 -4.70 39.55 33.50
CA ALA A 641 -5.75 38.79 34.19
C ALA A 641 -6.05 37.51 33.41
#